data_AF-A0A7V0P0K3-F1
#
_entry.id   AF-A0A7V0P0K3-F1
#
_cell.length_a   1.000
_cell.length_b   1.000
_cell.length_c   1.000
_cell.angle_alpha   90.00
_cell.angle_beta   90.00
_cell.angle_gamma   90.00
#
_symmetry.space_group_name_H-M   'P 1'
#
loop_
_entity.id
_entity.type
_entity.pdbx_description
1 polymer ?
#
loop_
_entity_poly.entity_id
_entity_poly.type
_entity_poly.pdbx_seq_one_letter_code
_entity_poly.pdbx_strand_id
1 'polypeptide(L)'
;MINPEAFSLDENDEVLGGYLFITPPSFQSNQWLTDLVEWKQRKGFPCTFVSTSVTGSSASQIKNYIQNLYNTSPIPPDYLVLVGDADQGMPTHYYPNTGDASDLPYTLLEGTDYFPDMLAGRLSVDSQTDLSVVCAKILNYEANPYTSDPSWFTRGLMVYDYSGSLSCKNTKERCRDLMLEHGYTTVEQVTNPPHYSGASYINPIINNGVTFVNYRGYGSYSSWSPPTYYTSNIQSLYNNYKLPVITSIVCGGGNFVSSSSDPCFGEGWIRYGSVLSPKGAVSFMGPTSLYTHTKWNNCIDAGIYQGIFEEDIGDFASALLRGKIELYYGMPNNQGPGGTTSSVECYFYIYNILGDPGLEMWTGVPATLSVTHSTSLPQGVNSFDLTVLTGVTPVEGALVCVRRAENDYQNTAWTDETGSVLMDLGDATAGSYYVTVTGHNLHTYMGQLTISQEAVALGIENYTVDDDMIGESSGDGDGQFNPGETIELIVTLSNNGSSQTATGVTGTVSSSDPYLTITQSSLTGPNAAPGATSLLSDDFNLILSPEAPHSHIVQVTLEASCSQGSWTNLINLPVVAPLAEALEYTIENSTGVLNPGEIADITVTLLNSGGDPLQNCSGTLISPDARLTVTDNYGQWDNITPGNSCVNGSNMFTLTAAPDCPPGWTVPLQLIVNANSYADTVIVNFTVGEVTDEDPAGPDAYGYRCFDSRDLMYAQAPTYDWIEASTQPGQTTLNLPDYSSEDDKSLSLQLPFDFRYYGEDYDSITVCSNGWISMRDRDNYINFRNWNIPGAQGPPAMIAAFWDDLRMDYSGSSIHYWYDSANHRVVIEWKHLKTAYGYGYNTFEIILYDPAYYPTSTGDGEIVFQYQQFRNYDSSENYCTIGIENWQQSDGVKVTYANYYTAGSAVLDDGVALKFTTDIDYLSTAPDVEIQLTPYGTPIQIPSSGGSFDYNIAATNNEPTSQGITVWCDVTLP
;
A
#
# COMPACT_ATOMS: atom_id res chain seq x y z
N MET A 1 7.42 3.62 8.29
CA MET A 1 6.81 3.52 6.96
C MET A 1 5.58 2.65 7.12
N ILE A 2 4.40 3.11 6.71
CA ILE A 2 3.20 2.25 6.70
C ILE A 2 3.36 1.31 5.50
N ASN A 3 3.19 0.01 5.70
CA ASN A 3 3.26 -0.99 4.63
C ASN A 3 2.20 -0.63 3.55
N PRO A 4 2.58 -0.37 2.29
CA PRO A 4 1.63 -0.12 1.20
C PRO A 4 0.61 -1.26 1.02
N GLU A 5 0.98 -2.49 1.38
CA GLU A 5 0.07 -3.66 1.37
C GLU A 5 -1.11 -3.50 2.34
N ALA A 6 -1.01 -2.63 3.36
CA ALA A 6 -2.10 -2.37 4.29
C ALA A 6 -3.18 -1.42 3.74
N PHE A 7 -3.03 -0.89 2.52
CA PHE A 7 -3.98 0.04 1.89
C PHE A 7 -4.73 -0.54 0.69
N SER A 8 -4.26 -1.63 0.09
CA SER A 8 -5.16 -2.50 -0.67
C SER A 8 -6.05 -3.21 0.35
N LEU A 9 -7.34 -3.34 0.07
CA LEU A 9 -8.11 -4.45 0.63
C LEU A 9 -7.26 -5.68 0.33
N ASP A 10 -6.70 -6.29 1.37
CA ASP A 10 -5.67 -7.32 1.26
C ASP A 10 -6.17 -8.35 0.23
N GLU A 11 -5.44 -8.58 -0.87
CA GLU A 11 -5.84 -9.62 -1.83
C GLU A 11 -5.85 -11.02 -1.16
N ASN A 12 -5.29 -11.10 0.06
CA ASN A 12 -5.29 -12.24 0.96
C ASN A 12 -6.49 -12.31 1.92
N ASP A 13 -7.36 -11.29 2.00
CA ASP A 13 -8.58 -11.38 2.80
C ASP A 13 -9.56 -12.33 2.09
N GLU A 14 -9.80 -13.49 2.71
CA GLU A 14 -10.75 -14.48 2.21
C GLU A 14 -12.19 -13.94 2.14
N VAL A 15 -12.47 -12.81 2.79
CA VAL A 15 -13.81 -12.19 2.89
C VAL A 15 -13.76 -10.69 2.56
N LEU A 16 -14.44 -10.30 1.47
CA LEU A 16 -14.69 -8.89 1.17
C LEU A 16 -15.51 -8.24 2.28
N GLY A 17 -15.11 -7.05 2.73
CA GLY A 17 -15.94 -6.28 3.64
C GLY A 17 -17.23 -5.77 2.99
N GLY A 18 -18.13 -5.25 3.83
CA GLY A 18 -19.53 -5.01 3.43
C GLY A 18 -19.84 -3.61 2.88
N TYR A 19 -21.00 -3.47 2.24
CA TYR A 19 -21.65 -2.21 1.93
C TYR A 19 -22.79 -1.91 2.91
N LEU A 20 -22.85 -0.68 3.41
CA LEU A 20 -24.00 -0.14 4.14
C LEU A 20 -24.69 0.97 3.34
N PHE A 21 -25.89 0.71 2.86
CA PHE A 21 -26.77 1.68 2.22
C PHE A 21 -27.78 2.25 3.23
N ILE A 22 -27.76 3.56 3.44
CA ILE A 22 -28.74 4.26 4.28
C ILE A 22 -29.51 5.27 3.43
N THR A 23 -30.84 5.16 3.43
CA THR A 23 -31.71 6.03 2.61
C THR A 23 -32.90 6.62 3.38
N PRO A 24 -33.38 7.83 3.06
CA PRO A 24 -34.70 8.28 3.47
C PRO A 24 -35.79 7.34 2.92
N PRO A 25 -36.91 7.14 3.66
CA PRO A 25 -38.03 6.31 3.20
C PRO A 25 -38.61 6.74 1.86
N SER A 26 -38.51 8.03 1.52
CA SER A 26 -38.98 8.60 0.25
C SER A 26 -38.27 8.01 -0.97
N PHE A 27 -37.05 7.51 -0.82
CA PHE A 27 -36.20 6.95 -1.88
C PHE A 27 -36.09 5.42 -1.84
N GLN A 28 -36.47 4.79 -0.72
CA GLN A 28 -36.26 3.36 -0.49
C GLN A 28 -36.92 2.45 -1.54
N SER A 29 -38.04 2.87 -2.13
CA SER A 29 -38.75 2.10 -3.17
C SER A 29 -38.26 2.35 -4.59
N ASN A 30 -37.11 3.01 -4.78
CA ASN A 30 -36.53 3.25 -6.09
C ASN A 30 -35.96 1.95 -6.68
N GLN A 31 -36.45 1.54 -7.86
CA GLN A 31 -36.01 0.29 -8.50
C GLN A 31 -34.51 0.30 -8.83
N TRP A 32 -33.98 1.41 -9.34
CA TRP A 32 -32.55 1.49 -9.69
C TRP A 32 -31.64 1.43 -8.48
N LEU A 33 -32.08 1.95 -7.32
CA LEU A 33 -31.36 1.78 -6.06
C LEU A 33 -31.36 0.30 -5.63
N THR A 34 -32.51 -0.39 -5.73
CA THR A 34 -32.58 -1.83 -5.46
C THR A 34 -31.67 -2.62 -6.41
N ASP A 35 -31.67 -2.30 -7.71
CA ASP A 35 -30.83 -2.94 -8.72
C ASP A 35 -29.33 -2.69 -8.45
N LEU A 36 -28.97 -1.50 -7.96
CA LEU A 36 -27.59 -1.18 -7.56
C LEU A 36 -27.14 -1.99 -6.33
N VAL A 37 -27.99 -2.11 -5.31
CA VAL A 37 -27.71 -2.95 -4.14
C VAL A 37 -27.56 -4.42 -4.56
N GLU A 38 -28.47 -4.93 -5.38
CA GLU A 38 -28.39 -6.29 -5.91
C GLU A 38 -27.12 -6.48 -6.74
N TRP A 39 -26.72 -5.49 -7.53
CA TRP A 39 -25.47 -5.53 -8.29
C TRP A 39 -24.24 -5.63 -7.39
N LYS A 40 -24.14 -4.84 -6.31
CA LYS A 40 -23.03 -4.96 -5.36
C LYS A 40 -22.99 -6.33 -4.69
N GLN A 41 -24.15 -6.91 -4.35
CA GLN A 41 -24.22 -8.29 -3.86
C GLN A 41 -23.80 -9.31 -4.94
N ARG A 42 -24.16 -9.09 -6.21
CA ARG A 42 -23.72 -9.93 -7.33
C ARG A 42 -22.22 -9.81 -7.61
N LYS A 43 -21.58 -8.68 -7.30
CA LYS A 43 -20.11 -8.56 -7.31
C LYS A 43 -19.46 -9.35 -6.17
N GLY A 44 -20.21 -9.74 -5.13
CA GLY A 44 -19.67 -10.49 -3.98
C GLY A 44 -19.66 -9.71 -2.66
N PHE A 45 -20.10 -8.45 -2.63
CA PHE A 45 -20.12 -7.66 -1.39
C PHE A 45 -21.35 -7.98 -0.53
N PRO A 46 -21.19 -8.35 0.75
CA PRO A 46 -22.30 -8.34 1.70
C PRO A 46 -22.93 -6.94 1.75
N CYS A 47 -24.25 -6.82 1.65
CA CYS A 47 -24.92 -5.51 1.63
C CYS A 47 -26.00 -5.41 2.70
N THR A 48 -25.88 -4.40 3.57
CA THR A 48 -26.94 -3.97 4.49
C THR A 48 -27.67 -2.77 3.88
N PHE A 49 -28.99 -2.89 3.67
CA PHE A 49 -29.82 -1.82 3.12
C PHE A 49 -30.94 -1.42 4.09
N VAL A 50 -30.83 -0.21 4.66
CA VAL A 50 -31.75 0.28 5.69
C VAL A 50 -32.21 1.70 5.40
N SER A 51 -33.34 2.09 6.01
CA SER A 51 -33.83 3.47 5.92
C SER A 51 -33.63 4.26 7.20
N THR A 52 -33.74 5.59 7.11
CA THR A 52 -33.68 6.47 8.29
C THR A 52 -34.84 6.27 9.28
N SER A 53 -35.86 5.48 8.93
CA SER A 53 -36.84 4.99 9.90
C SER A 53 -36.29 3.90 10.83
N VAL A 54 -35.23 3.21 10.43
CA VAL A 54 -34.51 2.20 11.22
C VAL A 54 -33.36 2.84 11.99
N THR A 55 -32.51 3.60 11.30
CA THR A 55 -31.30 4.20 11.91
C THR A 55 -31.62 5.43 12.78
N GLY A 56 -32.80 6.02 12.61
CA GLY A 56 -33.10 7.37 13.06
C GLY A 56 -32.72 8.43 12.01
N SER A 57 -33.25 9.64 12.16
CA SER A 57 -33.22 10.70 11.14
C SER A 57 -32.33 11.90 11.49
N SER A 58 -31.54 11.80 12.57
CA SER A 58 -30.50 12.79 12.91
C SER A 58 -29.10 12.20 12.67
N ALA A 59 -28.13 13.05 12.37
CA ALA A 59 -26.75 12.63 12.10
C ALA A 59 -26.17 11.78 13.26
N SER A 60 -26.39 12.20 14.52
CA SER A 60 -25.96 11.41 15.68
C SER A 60 -26.62 10.04 15.79
N GLN A 61 -27.90 9.91 15.43
CA GLN A 61 -28.59 8.60 15.46
C GLN A 61 -28.06 7.67 14.38
N ILE A 62 -27.84 8.20 13.17
CA ILE A 62 -27.24 7.45 12.06
C ILE A 62 -25.83 6.99 12.45
N LYS A 63 -24.97 7.87 12.98
CA LYS A 63 -23.64 7.49 13.46
C LYS A 63 -23.70 6.38 14.51
N ASN A 64 -24.59 6.49 15.50
CA ASN A 64 -24.73 5.46 16.54
C ASN A 64 -25.16 4.10 15.97
N TYR A 65 -26.00 4.09 14.93
CA TYR A 65 -26.37 2.87 14.23
C TYR A 65 -25.17 2.25 13.52
N ILE A 66 -24.38 3.06 12.81
CA ILE A 66 -23.17 2.62 12.10
C ILE A 66 -22.15 2.04 13.09
N GLN A 67 -21.88 2.74 14.20
CA GLN A 67 -21.00 2.24 15.26
C GLN A 67 -21.45 0.89 15.82
N ASN A 68 -22.75 0.73 16.07
CA ASN A 68 -23.27 -0.54 16.55
C ASN A 68 -23.08 -1.66 15.51
N LEU A 69 -23.29 -1.36 14.23
CA LEU A 69 -23.08 -2.34 13.17
C LEU A 69 -21.60 -2.74 13.08
N TYR A 70 -20.69 -1.77 13.05
CA TYR A 70 -19.24 -2.01 13.04
C TYR A 70 -18.78 -2.88 14.22
N ASN A 71 -19.26 -2.59 15.43
CA ASN A 71 -18.88 -3.35 16.63
C ASN A 71 -19.51 -4.75 16.76
N THR A 72 -20.55 -5.08 15.98
CA THR A 72 -21.35 -6.31 16.22
C THR A 72 -21.56 -7.19 14.99
N SER A 73 -21.27 -6.69 13.79
CA SER A 73 -21.37 -7.47 12.57
C SER A 73 -20.22 -8.47 12.48
N PRO A 74 -20.47 -9.74 12.09
CA PRO A 74 -19.40 -10.68 11.77
C PRO A 74 -18.49 -10.20 10.64
N ILE A 75 -19.08 -9.44 9.69
CA ILE A 75 -18.36 -8.76 8.62
C ILE A 75 -18.73 -7.27 8.71
N PRO A 76 -17.90 -6.43 9.32
CA PRO A 76 -18.09 -4.99 9.32
C PRO A 76 -18.14 -4.44 7.88
N PRO A 77 -18.93 -3.38 7.62
CA PRO A 77 -18.95 -2.74 6.31
C PRO A 77 -17.70 -1.87 6.11
N ASP A 78 -17.08 -1.93 4.94
CA ASP A 78 -16.00 -1.02 4.52
C ASP A 78 -16.56 0.25 3.87
N TYR A 79 -17.72 0.13 3.22
CA TYR A 79 -18.30 1.20 2.41
C TYR A 79 -19.63 1.70 2.98
N LEU A 80 -19.75 3.02 3.14
CA LEU A 80 -20.99 3.71 3.51
C LEU A 80 -21.56 4.49 2.32
N VAL A 81 -22.76 4.14 1.89
CA VAL A 81 -23.51 4.85 0.86
C VAL A 81 -24.70 5.60 1.47
N LEU A 82 -24.57 6.93 1.55
CA LEU A 82 -25.64 7.82 1.99
C LEU A 82 -26.50 8.23 0.79
N VAL A 83 -27.77 7.87 0.78
CA VAL A 83 -28.69 8.20 -0.32
C VAL A 83 -29.54 9.41 0.05
N GLY A 84 -29.60 10.41 -0.82
CA GLY A 84 -30.37 11.64 -0.63
C GLY A 84 -29.53 12.84 -0.22
N ASP A 85 -30.03 14.03 -0.58
CA ASP A 85 -29.42 15.30 -0.17
C ASP A 85 -29.70 15.62 1.31
N ALA A 86 -28.92 16.56 1.86
CA ALA A 86 -29.06 17.11 3.20
C ALA A 86 -30.43 17.74 3.46
N ASP A 87 -31.07 18.30 2.43
CA ASP A 87 -32.42 18.84 2.51
C ASP A 87 -33.53 17.82 2.16
N GLN A 88 -33.15 16.63 1.67
CA GLN A 88 -34.05 15.51 1.36
C GLN A 88 -34.05 14.40 2.42
N GLY A 89 -33.73 14.75 3.67
CA GLY A 89 -33.87 13.83 4.81
C GLY A 89 -32.68 12.91 5.07
N MET A 90 -31.53 13.14 4.42
CA MET A 90 -30.26 12.50 4.77
C MET A 90 -29.29 13.51 5.40
N PRO A 91 -29.26 13.65 6.74
CA PRO A 91 -28.47 14.68 7.41
C PRO A 91 -26.96 14.49 7.23
N THR A 92 -26.18 15.51 7.59
CA THR A 92 -24.71 15.52 7.58
C THR A 92 -24.18 16.05 8.91
N HIS A 93 -22.89 15.85 9.16
CA HIS A 93 -22.15 16.56 10.20
C HIS A 93 -21.52 17.85 9.66
N TYR A 94 -20.94 18.65 10.56
CA TYR A 94 -20.24 19.89 10.23
C TYR A 94 -18.91 19.93 10.96
N TYR A 95 -17.85 20.32 10.27
CA TYR A 95 -16.54 20.47 10.87
C TYR A 95 -16.53 21.68 11.82
N PRO A 96 -16.21 21.53 13.11
CA PRO A 96 -16.40 22.60 14.10
C PRO A 96 -15.65 23.90 13.81
N ASN A 97 -14.47 23.84 13.20
CA ASN A 97 -13.60 25.01 13.03
C ASN A 97 -13.99 25.89 11.83
N THR A 98 -14.65 25.32 10.82
CA THR A 98 -15.03 26.07 9.60
C THR A 98 -16.53 26.11 9.35
N GLY A 99 -17.30 25.22 9.98
CA GLY A 99 -18.74 25.07 9.76
C GLY A 99 -19.09 24.46 8.40
N ASP A 100 -18.11 23.86 7.72
CA ASP A 100 -18.32 23.16 6.44
C ASP A 100 -18.96 21.78 6.68
N ALA A 101 -19.89 21.38 5.81
CA ALA A 101 -20.50 20.05 5.87
C ALA A 101 -19.46 18.94 5.64
N SER A 102 -19.66 17.80 6.31
CA SER A 102 -18.77 16.64 6.21
C SER A 102 -19.52 15.36 6.56
N ASP A 103 -19.32 14.32 5.74
CA ASP A 103 -19.79 12.97 6.03
C ASP A 103 -18.74 12.10 6.72
N LEU A 104 -17.47 12.54 6.80
CA LEU A 104 -16.38 11.83 7.49
C LEU A 104 -16.74 11.39 8.92
N PRO A 105 -17.44 12.20 9.76
CA PRO A 105 -17.74 11.77 11.12
C PRO A 105 -18.60 10.52 11.24
N TYR A 106 -19.33 10.11 10.19
CA TYR A 106 -20.06 8.85 10.18
C TYR A 106 -19.13 7.63 10.22
N THR A 107 -17.89 7.78 9.79
CA THR A 107 -16.93 6.69 9.60
C THR A 107 -15.72 6.77 10.53
N LEU A 108 -15.71 7.71 11.48
CA LEU A 108 -14.78 7.71 12.62
C LEU A 108 -15.40 6.87 13.75
N LEU A 109 -15.02 5.60 13.82
CA LEU A 109 -15.60 4.50 14.60
C LEU A 109 -14.61 3.87 15.58
N GLU A 110 -13.30 3.99 15.32
CA GLU A 110 -12.22 3.53 16.18
C GLU A 110 -11.21 4.66 16.45
N GLY A 111 -10.45 4.53 17.55
CA GLY A 111 -9.46 5.52 17.93
C GLY A 111 -10.02 6.91 18.28
N THR A 112 -9.16 7.92 18.16
CA THR A 112 -9.49 9.34 18.46
C THR A 112 -8.96 10.32 17.41
N ASP A 113 -8.48 9.78 16.29
CA ASP A 113 -7.93 10.55 15.18
C ASP A 113 -9.02 10.89 14.15
N TYR A 114 -8.61 11.28 12.94
CA TYR A 114 -9.47 11.68 11.84
C TYR A 114 -9.30 10.79 10.60
N PHE A 115 -8.69 9.60 10.76
CA PHE A 115 -8.61 8.60 9.71
C PHE A 115 -9.93 7.82 9.68
N PRO A 116 -10.54 7.63 8.51
CA PRO A 116 -11.79 6.89 8.40
C PRO A 116 -11.58 5.38 8.60
N ASP A 117 -12.42 4.75 9.41
CA ASP A 117 -12.52 3.28 9.54
C ASP A 117 -13.47 2.67 8.49
N MET A 118 -14.18 3.53 7.77
CA MET A 118 -15.00 3.18 6.60
C MET A 118 -14.94 4.29 5.56
N LEU A 119 -15.10 3.93 4.28
CA LEU A 119 -15.09 4.86 3.16
C LEU A 119 -16.52 5.29 2.80
N ALA A 120 -16.80 6.60 2.88
CA ALA A 120 -18.13 7.15 2.65
C ALA A 120 -18.28 7.87 1.30
N GLY A 121 -19.43 7.65 0.66
CA GLY A 121 -19.91 8.41 -0.48
C GLY A 121 -21.39 8.74 -0.37
N ARG A 122 -21.80 9.85 -1.00
CA ARG A 122 -23.19 10.34 -0.98
C ARG A 122 -23.80 10.36 -2.37
N LEU A 123 -24.88 9.61 -2.57
CA LEU A 123 -25.77 9.76 -3.73
C LEU A 123 -26.71 10.95 -3.47
N SER A 124 -26.17 12.18 -3.57
CA SER A 124 -26.93 13.40 -3.27
C SER A 124 -27.95 13.69 -4.37
N VAL A 125 -29.24 13.62 -4.05
CA VAL A 125 -30.36 13.66 -5.01
C VAL A 125 -31.62 14.29 -4.41
N ASP A 126 -32.37 15.03 -5.25
CA ASP A 126 -33.63 15.71 -4.86
C ASP A 126 -34.89 14.96 -5.22
N SER A 127 -34.78 14.01 -6.15
CA SER A 127 -35.94 13.33 -6.70
C SER A 127 -35.65 11.88 -7.03
N GLN A 128 -36.73 11.10 -7.09
CA GLN A 128 -36.72 9.72 -7.57
C GLN A 128 -36.11 9.60 -8.99
N THR A 129 -36.21 10.65 -9.80
CA THR A 129 -35.63 10.67 -11.15
C THR A 129 -34.11 10.83 -11.07
N ASP A 130 -33.62 11.75 -10.24
CA ASP A 130 -32.17 11.95 -10.04
C ASP A 130 -31.52 10.68 -9.51
N LEU A 131 -32.14 10.05 -8.50
CA LEU A 131 -31.68 8.77 -7.97
C LEU A 131 -31.61 7.68 -9.04
N SER A 132 -32.64 7.60 -9.90
CA SER A 132 -32.64 6.64 -11.00
C SER A 132 -31.48 6.88 -11.97
N VAL A 133 -31.15 8.15 -12.26
CA VAL A 133 -30.02 8.51 -13.14
C VAL A 133 -28.68 8.15 -12.51
N VAL A 134 -28.47 8.52 -11.24
CA VAL A 134 -27.21 8.25 -10.52
C VAL A 134 -26.97 6.75 -10.40
N CYS A 135 -27.96 5.99 -9.94
CA CYS A 135 -27.84 4.53 -9.84
C CYS A 135 -27.64 3.87 -11.21
N ALA A 136 -28.35 4.32 -12.26
CA ALA A 136 -28.15 3.79 -13.61
C ALA A 136 -26.74 4.05 -14.15
N LYS A 137 -26.14 5.21 -13.84
CA LYS A 137 -24.76 5.52 -14.23
C LYS A 137 -23.77 4.56 -13.58
N ILE A 138 -23.84 4.38 -12.26
CA ILE A 138 -22.94 3.50 -11.51
C ILE A 138 -23.10 2.04 -11.97
N LEU A 139 -24.34 1.55 -11.97
CA LEU A 139 -24.65 0.18 -12.39
C LEU A 139 -24.11 -0.12 -13.79
N ASN A 140 -24.39 0.73 -14.79
CA ASN A 140 -23.94 0.45 -16.15
C ASN A 140 -22.44 0.71 -16.33
N TYR A 141 -21.81 1.59 -15.55
CA TYR A 141 -20.37 1.79 -15.61
C TYR A 141 -19.61 0.52 -15.22
N GLU A 142 -20.05 -0.19 -14.18
CA GLU A 142 -19.42 -1.43 -13.71
C GLU A 142 -19.93 -2.69 -14.46
N ALA A 143 -21.25 -2.82 -14.61
CA ALA A 143 -21.85 -4.05 -15.14
C ALA A 143 -21.88 -4.12 -16.67
N ASN A 144 -22.06 -2.97 -17.35
CA ASN A 144 -22.29 -2.89 -18.79
C ASN A 144 -21.54 -1.70 -19.43
N PRO A 145 -20.19 -1.64 -19.28
CA PRO A 145 -19.43 -0.48 -19.69
C PRO A 145 -19.56 -0.21 -21.20
N TYR A 146 -19.47 1.06 -21.61
CA TYR A 146 -19.57 1.43 -23.02
C TYR A 146 -18.32 1.00 -23.80
N THR A 147 -18.42 -0.10 -24.55
CA THR A 147 -17.28 -0.70 -25.28
C THR A 147 -17.35 -0.54 -26.80
N SER A 148 -18.40 0.11 -27.33
CA SER A 148 -18.54 0.33 -28.79
C SER A 148 -17.44 1.23 -29.37
N ASP A 149 -16.89 2.13 -28.56
CA ASP A 149 -15.64 2.84 -28.83
C ASP A 149 -14.72 2.60 -27.63
N PRO A 150 -13.85 1.57 -27.62
CA PRO A 150 -13.02 1.24 -26.46
C PRO A 150 -11.88 2.25 -26.25
N SER A 151 -11.63 3.16 -27.19
CA SER A 151 -10.52 4.10 -27.07
C SER A 151 -10.70 5.15 -25.98
N TRP A 152 -11.91 5.33 -25.43
CA TRP A 152 -12.14 6.27 -24.33
C TRP A 152 -11.55 5.81 -22.99
N PHE A 153 -11.32 4.50 -22.81
CA PHE A 153 -10.73 3.96 -21.58
C PHE A 153 -9.27 4.38 -21.37
N THR A 154 -8.57 4.77 -22.44
CA THR A 154 -7.18 5.21 -22.40
C THR A 154 -7.05 6.69 -22.78
N ARG A 155 -8.09 7.49 -22.49
CA ARG A 155 -8.10 8.93 -22.67
C ARG A 155 -8.37 9.67 -21.36
N GLY A 156 -7.55 10.68 -21.06
CA GLY A 156 -7.72 11.56 -19.90
C GLY A 156 -7.92 13.02 -20.29
N LEU A 157 -8.37 13.83 -19.34
CA LEU A 157 -8.47 15.29 -19.50
C LEU A 157 -7.96 16.02 -18.24
N MET A 158 -6.92 16.82 -18.42
CA MET A 158 -6.41 17.78 -17.44
C MET A 158 -6.91 19.19 -17.77
N VAL A 159 -7.57 19.83 -16.81
CA VAL A 159 -8.04 21.21 -16.95
C VAL A 159 -7.41 22.05 -15.86
N TYR A 160 -6.74 23.15 -16.21
CA TYR A 160 -6.11 23.98 -15.18
C TYR A 160 -5.94 25.45 -15.52
N ASP A 161 -6.03 26.27 -14.47
CA ASP A 161 -5.50 27.63 -14.47
C ASP A 161 -4.02 27.61 -14.07
N TYR A 162 -3.21 28.40 -14.76
CA TYR A 162 -1.84 28.70 -14.35
C TYR A 162 -1.53 30.20 -14.45
N SER A 163 -2.55 31.05 -14.58
CA SER A 163 -2.41 32.50 -14.53
C SER A 163 -2.11 32.99 -13.10
N GLY A 164 -0.84 32.98 -12.69
CA GLY A 164 -0.41 33.29 -11.32
C GLY A 164 -0.67 32.14 -10.34
N SER A 165 -0.62 30.91 -10.86
CA SER A 165 -0.81 29.67 -10.11
C SER A 165 -0.02 28.53 -10.75
N LEU A 166 1.25 28.79 -11.07
CA LEU A 166 2.09 27.87 -11.85
C LEU A 166 2.20 26.47 -11.22
N SER A 167 2.15 26.36 -9.89
CA SER A 167 2.16 25.06 -9.22
C SER A 167 0.94 24.18 -9.55
N CYS A 168 -0.20 24.75 -9.97
CA CYS A 168 -1.34 23.99 -10.47
C CYS A 168 -1.00 23.28 -11.78
N LYS A 169 -0.26 23.95 -12.68
CA LYS A 169 0.25 23.33 -13.92
C LYS A 169 1.15 22.16 -13.58
N ASN A 170 2.16 22.36 -12.74
CA ASN A 170 3.14 21.32 -12.42
C ASN A 170 2.48 20.05 -11.86
N THR A 171 1.51 20.19 -10.96
CA THR A 171 0.74 19.06 -10.43
C THR A 171 -0.05 18.35 -11.54
N LYS A 172 -0.75 19.11 -12.42
CA LYS A 172 -1.50 18.50 -13.53
C LYS A 172 -0.63 17.81 -14.57
N GLU A 173 0.56 18.35 -14.82
CA GLU A 173 1.51 17.71 -15.73
C GLU A 173 2.04 16.39 -15.14
N ARG A 174 2.26 16.31 -13.82
CA ARG A 174 2.59 15.03 -13.17
C ARG A 174 1.43 14.02 -13.27
N CYS A 175 0.19 14.41 -12.95
CA CYS A 175 -0.97 13.53 -13.09
C CYS A 175 -1.14 13.04 -14.53
N ARG A 176 -0.91 13.92 -15.53
CA ARG A 176 -0.91 13.56 -16.96
C ARG A 176 0.16 12.52 -17.28
N ASP A 177 1.38 12.75 -16.79
CA ASP A 177 2.51 11.90 -17.14
C ASP A 177 2.38 10.51 -16.51
N LEU A 178 1.85 10.40 -15.27
CA LEU A 178 1.45 9.12 -14.67
C LEU A 178 0.49 8.32 -15.56
N MET A 179 -0.57 8.97 -16.06
CA MET A 179 -1.51 8.30 -16.97
C MET A 179 -0.81 7.79 -18.24
N LEU A 180 0.08 8.60 -18.83
CA LEU A 180 0.81 8.24 -20.06
C LEU A 180 1.83 7.11 -19.81
N GLU A 181 2.49 7.12 -18.66
CA GLU A 181 3.41 6.07 -18.20
C GLU A 181 2.67 4.73 -18.04
N HIS A 182 1.39 4.78 -17.66
CA HIS A 182 0.51 3.63 -17.46
C HIS A 182 -0.45 3.35 -18.63
N GLY A 183 0.00 3.59 -19.85
CA GLY A 183 -0.65 3.07 -21.06
C GLY A 183 -1.78 3.94 -21.63
N TYR A 184 -2.02 5.16 -21.12
CA TYR A 184 -2.94 6.09 -21.76
C TYR A 184 -2.43 6.54 -23.12
N THR A 185 -3.32 6.52 -24.11
CA THR A 185 -2.98 6.89 -25.49
C THR A 185 -3.04 8.40 -25.72
N THR A 186 -3.86 9.12 -24.95
CA THR A 186 -3.99 10.58 -25.04
C THR A 186 -4.46 11.15 -23.72
N VAL A 187 -3.80 12.20 -23.24
CA VAL A 187 -4.28 12.98 -22.10
C VAL A 187 -4.35 14.44 -22.53
N GLU A 188 -5.56 14.91 -22.82
CA GLU A 188 -5.81 16.26 -23.32
C GLU A 188 -5.61 17.30 -22.23
N GLN A 189 -5.22 18.51 -22.62
CA GLN A 189 -5.01 19.63 -21.70
C GLN A 189 -5.84 20.84 -22.14
N VAL A 190 -6.65 21.40 -21.23
CA VAL A 190 -7.37 22.66 -21.45
C VAL A 190 -6.95 23.68 -20.40
N THR A 191 -6.31 24.75 -20.83
CA THR A 191 -5.61 25.65 -19.91
C THR A 191 -6.06 27.10 -19.99
N ASN A 192 -5.99 27.81 -18.85
CA ASN A 192 -6.01 29.27 -18.82
C ASN A 192 -4.64 29.79 -18.35
N PRO A 193 -3.97 30.65 -19.14
CA PRO A 193 -4.24 31.02 -20.54
C PRO A 193 -4.00 29.85 -21.53
N PRO A 194 -4.49 29.93 -22.79
CA PRO A 194 -5.19 31.07 -23.40
C PRO A 194 -6.72 31.01 -23.26
N HIS A 195 -7.30 29.95 -22.67
CA HIS A 195 -8.74 29.73 -22.69
C HIS A 195 -9.41 30.24 -21.41
N TYR A 196 -9.83 31.51 -21.42
CA TYR A 196 -10.61 32.05 -20.30
C TYR A 196 -11.98 31.36 -20.17
N SER A 197 -12.64 30.99 -21.28
CA SER A 197 -13.89 30.21 -21.27
C SER A 197 -13.61 28.76 -21.67
N GLY A 198 -14.03 27.81 -20.83
CA GLY A 198 -13.68 26.39 -21.00
C GLY A 198 -14.63 25.59 -21.87
N ALA A 199 -15.93 25.93 -21.91
CA ALA A 199 -16.97 25.05 -22.45
C ALA A 199 -16.75 24.59 -23.90
N SER A 200 -16.28 25.47 -24.79
CA SER A 200 -16.03 25.12 -26.20
C SER A 200 -14.87 24.14 -26.42
N TYR A 201 -14.02 23.95 -25.41
CA TYR A 201 -12.85 23.07 -25.46
C TYR A 201 -13.06 21.82 -24.61
N ILE A 202 -13.67 21.96 -23.43
CA ILE A 202 -13.94 20.87 -22.49
C ILE A 202 -15.05 19.94 -23.02
N ASN A 203 -16.19 20.50 -23.49
CA ASN A 203 -17.32 19.65 -23.89
C ASN A 203 -16.99 18.69 -25.04
N PRO A 204 -16.32 19.09 -26.13
CA PRO A 204 -15.98 18.15 -27.20
C PRO A 204 -15.15 16.96 -26.72
N ILE A 205 -14.19 17.19 -25.80
CA ILE A 205 -13.33 16.14 -25.25
C ILE A 205 -14.16 15.15 -24.42
N ILE A 206 -14.96 15.66 -23.48
CA ILE A 206 -15.83 14.81 -22.63
C ILE A 206 -16.86 14.05 -23.48
N ASN A 207 -17.46 14.70 -24.49
CA ASN A 207 -18.41 14.05 -25.39
C ASN A 207 -17.75 12.96 -26.26
N ASN A 208 -16.47 13.09 -26.57
CA ASN A 208 -15.69 12.05 -27.23
C ASN A 208 -15.34 10.89 -26.28
N GLY A 209 -15.30 11.14 -24.97
CA GLY A 209 -15.14 10.16 -23.91
C GLY A 209 -13.73 10.16 -23.34
N VAL A 210 -13.66 10.22 -22.02
CA VAL A 210 -12.45 10.15 -21.18
C VAL A 210 -12.82 9.43 -19.88
N THR A 211 -11.86 8.75 -19.24
CA THR A 211 -12.06 8.09 -17.93
C THR A 211 -11.94 9.08 -16.77
N PHE A 212 -11.04 10.06 -16.89
CA PHE A 212 -10.79 11.05 -15.86
C PHE A 212 -10.92 12.48 -16.39
N VAL A 213 -11.57 13.34 -15.61
CA VAL A 213 -11.51 14.80 -15.77
C VAL A 213 -11.01 15.40 -14.46
N ASN A 214 -9.84 16.01 -14.52
CA ASN A 214 -9.12 16.47 -13.35
C ASN A 214 -8.87 17.97 -13.44
N TYR A 215 -9.39 18.72 -12.46
CA TYR A 215 -9.37 20.18 -12.49
C TYR A 215 -8.56 20.79 -11.33
N ARG A 216 -7.72 21.80 -11.63
CA ARG A 216 -7.08 22.70 -10.64
C ARG A 216 -7.22 24.16 -11.07
N GLY A 217 -7.26 25.06 -10.10
CA GLY A 217 -7.50 26.49 -10.31
C GLY A 217 -8.43 27.04 -9.24
N TYR A 218 -9.38 27.88 -9.63
CA TYR A 218 -10.42 28.39 -8.73
C TYR A 218 -11.79 27.75 -9.04
N GLY A 219 -12.62 27.68 -8.01
CA GLY A 219 -13.96 27.12 -8.09
C GLY A 219 -14.96 27.89 -7.22
N SER A 220 -16.23 27.58 -7.43
CA SER A 220 -17.34 28.01 -6.59
C SER A 220 -18.38 26.90 -6.51
N TYR A 221 -19.47 27.12 -5.78
CA TYR A 221 -20.56 26.15 -5.63
C TYR A 221 -21.16 25.65 -6.95
N SER A 222 -20.99 26.34 -8.07
CA SER A 222 -21.63 26.01 -9.35
C SER A 222 -20.69 26.07 -10.56
N SER A 223 -19.38 26.23 -10.35
CA SER A 223 -18.45 26.42 -11.46
C SER A 223 -16.98 26.21 -11.15
N TRP A 224 -16.23 25.98 -12.22
CA TRP A 224 -14.81 26.29 -12.35
C TRP A 224 -14.60 27.68 -12.93
N SER A 225 -13.49 28.31 -12.57
CA SER A 225 -13.15 29.67 -12.99
C SER A 225 -11.64 29.92 -13.04
N PRO A 226 -11.14 30.55 -14.11
CA PRO A 226 -11.05 30.04 -15.49
C PRO A 226 -10.16 28.77 -15.64
N PRO A 227 -10.23 27.99 -16.74
CA PRO A 227 -11.19 28.09 -17.83
C PRO A 227 -12.62 27.96 -17.31
N THR A 228 -13.45 28.97 -17.55
CA THR A 228 -14.73 29.06 -16.86
C THR A 228 -15.68 27.99 -17.38
N TYR A 229 -16.27 27.22 -16.46
CA TYR A 229 -17.14 26.10 -16.77
C TYR A 229 -18.21 25.95 -15.69
N TYR A 230 -19.49 25.99 -16.08
CA TYR A 230 -20.65 26.04 -15.18
C TYR A 230 -21.45 24.74 -15.22
N THR A 231 -22.34 24.55 -14.23
CA THR A 231 -23.35 23.48 -14.24
C THR A 231 -24.18 23.43 -15.53
N SER A 232 -24.53 24.60 -16.10
CA SER A 232 -25.24 24.67 -17.39
C SER A 232 -24.44 24.08 -18.56
N ASN A 233 -23.10 24.08 -18.49
CA ASN A 233 -22.25 23.42 -19.48
C ASN A 233 -22.30 21.90 -19.34
N ILE A 234 -22.31 21.38 -18.11
CA ILE A 234 -22.52 19.95 -17.82
C ILE A 234 -23.87 19.48 -18.39
N GLN A 235 -24.93 20.25 -18.18
CA GLN A 235 -26.27 19.94 -18.69
C GLN A 235 -26.31 19.82 -20.23
N SER A 236 -25.40 20.52 -20.93
CA SER A 236 -25.28 20.50 -22.39
C SER A 236 -24.45 19.34 -22.95
N LEU A 237 -23.83 18.52 -22.09
CA LEU A 237 -23.11 17.32 -22.50
C LEU A 237 -24.06 16.29 -23.14
N TYR A 238 -23.47 15.40 -23.94
CA TYR A 238 -24.09 14.27 -24.61
C TYR A 238 -23.13 13.06 -24.65
N ASN A 239 -22.28 12.93 -23.63
CA ASN A 239 -21.30 11.86 -23.50
C ASN A 239 -21.93 10.47 -23.24
N ASN A 240 -23.23 10.40 -22.93
CA ASN A 240 -23.96 9.16 -22.66
C ASN A 240 -23.21 8.33 -21.61
N TYR A 241 -23.02 7.03 -21.85
CA TYR A 241 -22.34 6.11 -20.93
C TYR A 241 -20.80 6.16 -20.97
N LYS A 242 -20.20 7.12 -21.69
CA LYS A 242 -18.76 7.43 -21.56
C LYS A 242 -18.59 8.40 -20.39
N LEU A 243 -18.75 7.88 -19.18
CA LEU A 243 -18.88 8.64 -17.95
C LEU A 243 -17.52 8.74 -17.25
N PRO A 244 -16.88 9.92 -17.20
CA PRO A 244 -15.65 10.07 -16.43
C PRO A 244 -15.91 10.07 -14.92
N VAL A 245 -14.84 9.83 -14.17
CA VAL A 245 -14.67 10.25 -12.78
C VAL A 245 -14.14 11.69 -12.75
N ILE A 246 -14.70 12.51 -11.86
CA ILE A 246 -14.31 13.93 -11.73
C ILE A 246 -13.53 14.15 -10.45
N THR A 247 -12.30 14.62 -10.57
CA THR A 247 -11.46 15.08 -9.46
C THR A 247 -11.37 16.61 -9.52
N SER A 248 -12.30 17.26 -8.82
CA SER A 248 -12.43 18.73 -8.80
C SER A 248 -11.75 19.30 -7.57
N ILE A 249 -10.43 19.43 -7.64
CA ILE A 249 -9.57 19.82 -6.52
C ILE A 249 -9.54 21.36 -6.38
N VAL A 250 -10.67 21.97 -6.06
CA VAL A 250 -10.86 23.44 -5.95
C VAL A 250 -12.00 23.79 -4.99
N CYS A 251 -12.12 25.07 -4.63
CA CYS A 251 -13.14 25.57 -3.69
C CYS A 251 -14.59 25.18 -4.03
N GLY A 252 -15.31 24.63 -3.03
CA GLY A 252 -16.76 24.55 -2.90
C GLY A 252 -17.52 23.67 -3.89
N GLY A 253 -16.83 23.03 -4.83
CA GLY A 253 -17.47 22.26 -5.91
C GLY A 253 -18.32 21.08 -5.41
N GLY A 254 -18.03 20.55 -4.22
CA GLY A 254 -18.77 19.45 -3.58
C GLY A 254 -19.72 19.87 -2.47
N ASN A 255 -20.06 21.17 -2.34
CA ASN A 255 -20.94 21.64 -1.27
C ASN A 255 -22.42 21.30 -1.52
N PHE A 256 -22.79 20.06 -1.18
CA PHE A 256 -24.16 19.54 -1.27
C PHE A 256 -25.15 20.21 -0.30
N VAL A 257 -24.70 21.03 0.68
CA VAL A 257 -25.61 21.80 1.55
C VAL A 257 -25.86 23.23 1.07
N SER A 258 -25.34 23.60 -0.10
CA SER A 258 -25.35 24.99 -0.57
C SER A 258 -26.73 25.43 -1.08
N SER A 259 -27.48 26.15 -0.24
CA SER A 259 -28.73 26.81 -0.66
C SER A 259 -28.57 27.87 -1.76
N SER A 260 -27.33 28.26 -2.10
CA SER A 260 -27.04 29.25 -3.14
C SER A 260 -26.83 28.63 -4.54
N SER A 261 -26.62 27.32 -4.61
CA SER A 261 -26.61 26.54 -5.85
C SER A 261 -27.08 25.13 -5.56
N ASP A 262 -28.28 24.83 -6.00
CA ASP A 262 -28.86 23.48 -5.97
C ASP A 262 -29.41 23.14 -7.37
N PRO A 263 -28.87 22.13 -8.07
CA PRO A 263 -27.72 21.33 -7.64
C PRO A 263 -26.43 22.17 -7.53
N CYS A 264 -25.56 21.82 -6.58
CA CYS A 264 -24.18 22.29 -6.58
C CYS A 264 -23.41 21.71 -7.78
N PHE A 265 -22.14 22.10 -7.95
CA PHE A 265 -21.35 21.73 -9.12
C PHE A 265 -21.19 20.21 -9.24
N GLY A 266 -20.82 19.54 -8.16
CA GLY A 266 -20.68 18.09 -8.11
C GLY A 266 -22.01 17.34 -8.28
N GLU A 267 -23.09 17.85 -7.69
CA GLU A 267 -24.44 17.32 -7.92
C GLU A 267 -24.86 17.43 -9.38
N GLY A 268 -24.53 18.53 -10.06
CA GLY A 268 -24.75 18.68 -11.50
C GLY A 268 -24.05 17.59 -12.32
N TRP A 269 -22.82 17.21 -11.95
CA TRP A 269 -22.08 16.13 -12.61
C TRP A 269 -22.77 14.77 -12.48
N ILE A 270 -23.33 14.45 -11.31
CA ILE A 270 -23.94 13.13 -11.07
C ILE A 270 -25.43 13.09 -11.43
N ARG A 271 -26.20 14.17 -11.27
CA ARG A 271 -27.66 14.19 -11.46
C ARG A 271 -28.11 14.36 -12.92
N TYR A 272 -27.36 15.09 -13.75
CA TYR A 272 -27.88 15.46 -15.08
C TYR A 272 -28.00 14.30 -16.08
N GLY A 273 -29.03 14.40 -16.92
CA GLY A 273 -29.34 13.46 -17.99
C GLY A 273 -30.62 12.69 -17.72
N SER A 274 -30.68 11.48 -18.26
CA SER A 274 -31.74 10.50 -18.01
C SER A 274 -31.10 9.12 -18.02
N VAL A 275 -31.79 8.11 -17.52
CA VAL A 275 -31.34 6.71 -17.61
C VAL A 275 -30.92 6.32 -19.03
N LEU A 276 -31.68 6.72 -20.06
CA LEU A 276 -31.38 6.34 -21.46
C LEU A 276 -30.28 7.18 -22.11
N SER A 277 -29.98 8.35 -21.55
CA SER A 277 -29.01 9.29 -22.09
C SER A 277 -28.43 10.09 -20.93
N PRO A 278 -27.56 9.44 -20.12
CA PRO A 278 -26.94 10.10 -18.99
C PRO A 278 -25.95 11.17 -19.49
N LYS A 279 -25.65 12.14 -18.63
CA LYS A 279 -24.73 13.24 -18.92
C LYS A 279 -23.81 13.49 -17.74
N GLY A 280 -22.66 14.08 -17.98
CA GLY A 280 -21.73 14.36 -16.89
C GLY A 280 -20.94 13.12 -16.50
N ALA A 281 -20.92 12.78 -15.22
CA ALA A 281 -19.97 11.83 -14.64
C ALA A 281 -20.66 10.66 -13.93
N VAL A 282 -19.88 9.60 -13.66
CA VAL A 282 -20.30 8.48 -12.81
C VAL A 282 -20.10 8.81 -11.33
N SER A 283 -19.04 9.54 -11.00
CA SER A 283 -18.74 9.99 -9.63
C SER A 283 -18.00 11.33 -9.65
N PHE A 284 -18.12 12.09 -8.57
CA PHE A 284 -17.49 13.38 -8.39
C PHE A 284 -16.83 13.46 -7.01
N MET A 285 -15.63 14.00 -6.97
CA MET A 285 -14.93 14.37 -5.75
C MET A 285 -14.66 15.87 -5.74
N GLY A 286 -14.94 16.50 -4.60
CA GLY A 286 -14.56 17.88 -4.36
C GLY A 286 -14.88 18.33 -2.94
N PRO A 287 -14.34 19.49 -2.53
CA PRO A 287 -14.52 19.97 -1.17
C PRO A 287 -15.86 20.68 -0.99
N THR A 288 -16.41 20.58 0.23
CA THR A 288 -17.57 21.37 0.67
C THR A 288 -17.18 22.84 0.96
N SER A 289 -15.93 23.12 1.34
CA SER A 289 -15.48 24.46 1.69
C SER A 289 -15.20 25.36 0.49
N LEU A 290 -15.63 26.64 0.55
CA LEU A 290 -15.26 27.68 -0.43
C LEU A 290 -13.84 28.22 -0.30
N TYR A 291 -13.10 27.84 0.75
CA TYR A 291 -11.86 28.50 1.13
C TYR A 291 -10.66 27.55 1.14
N THR A 292 -10.60 26.59 0.21
CA THR A 292 -9.42 25.72 0.04
C THR A 292 -8.23 26.47 -0.56
N HIS A 293 -7.02 25.99 -0.32
CA HIS A 293 -5.78 26.66 -0.74
C HIS A 293 -4.85 25.73 -1.53
N THR A 294 -4.08 26.33 -2.45
CA THR A 294 -3.30 25.62 -3.47
C THR A 294 -2.34 24.57 -2.92
N LYS A 295 -1.56 24.88 -1.87
CA LYS A 295 -0.56 23.95 -1.37
C LYS A 295 -1.15 22.62 -0.87
N TRP A 296 -2.28 22.67 -0.17
CA TRP A 296 -2.97 21.48 0.35
C TRP A 296 -3.65 20.71 -0.79
N ASN A 297 -4.31 21.43 -1.69
CA ASN A 297 -4.98 20.86 -2.85
C ASN A 297 -3.99 20.12 -3.76
N ASN A 298 -2.78 20.65 -3.96
CA ASN A 298 -1.78 20.01 -4.80
C ASN A 298 -1.31 18.66 -4.25
N CYS A 299 -1.13 18.53 -2.92
CA CYS A 299 -0.83 17.23 -2.29
C CYS A 299 -1.93 16.21 -2.56
N ILE A 300 -3.19 16.57 -2.32
CA ILE A 300 -4.33 15.67 -2.51
C ILE A 300 -4.40 15.21 -3.97
N ASP A 301 -4.29 16.14 -4.92
CA ASP A 301 -4.37 15.85 -6.35
C ASP A 301 -3.26 14.90 -6.82
N ALA A 302 -2.01 15.17 -6.43
CA ALA A 302 -0.89 14.32 -6.78
C ALA A 302 -0.99 12.94 -6.14
N GLY A 303 -1.33 12.87 -4.85
CA GLY A 303 -1.46 11.61 -4.12
C GLY A 303 -2.58 10.72 -4.65
N ILE A 304 -3.70 11.29 -5.12
CA ILE A 304 -4.76 10.52 -5.79
C ILE A 304 -4.21 9.81 -7.03
N TYR A 305 -3.51 10.54 -7.90
CA TYR A 305 -3.04 9.97 -9.18
C TYR A 305 -1.83 9.05 -8.99
N GLN A 306 -0.96 9.34 -8.01
CA GLN A 306 0.10 8.41 -7.61
C GLN A 306 -0.51 7.10 -7.11
N GLY A 307 -1.50 7.15 -6.23
CA GLY A 307 -2.20 5.96 -5.73
C GLY A 307 -2.84 5.13 -6.84
N ILE A 308 -3.53 5.78 -7.78
CA ILE A 308 -4.21 5.10 -8.89
C ILE A 308 -3.23 4.39 -9.83
N PHE A 309 -2.09 5.00 -10.11
CA PHE A 309 -1.21 4.56 -11.20
C PHE A 309 0.07 3.87 -10.74
N GLU A 310 0.68 4.25 -9.62
CA GLU A 310 1.93 3.62 -9.13
C GLU A 310 1.69 2.62 -7.98
N GLU A 311 0.52 2.65 -7.35
CA GLU A 311 0.18 1.82 -6.17
C GLU A 311 -1.05 0.94 -6.43
N ASP A 312 -1.51 0.84 -7.69
CA ASP A 312 -2.63 0.00 -8.15
C ASP A 312 -3.96 0.17 -7.38
N ILE A 313 -4.22 1.36 -6.82
CA ILE A 313 -5.47 1.66 -6.11
C ILE A 313 -6.63 1.87 -7.11
N GLY A 314 -7.37 0.79 -7.37
CA GLY A 314 -8.48 0.76 -8.34
C GLY A 314 -9.78 1.42 -7.89
N ASP A 315 -10.05 1.51 -6.58
CA ASP A 315 -11.29 2.08 -6.05
C ASP A 315 -11.20 3.58 -5.75
N PHE A 316 -12.30 4.30 -5.99
CA PHE A 316 -12.27 5.77 -5.98
C PHE A 316 -12.11 6.40 -4.59
N ALA A 317 -12.66 5.79 -3.54
CA ALA A 317 -12.58 6.34 -2.19
C ALA A 317 -11.22 6.08 -1.53
N SER A 318 -10.60 4.93 -1.78
CA SER A 318 -9.22 4.67 -1.36
C SER A 318 -8.25 5.60 -2.07
N ALA A 319 -8.45 5.89 -3.36
CA ALA A 319 -7.63 6.88 -4.06
C ALA A 319 -7.74 8.28 -3.41
N LEU A 320 -8.95 8.70 -2.96
CA LEU A 320 -9.10 9.93 -2.18
C LEU A 320 -8.35 9.85 -0.85
N LEU A 321 -8.50 8.74 -0.12
CA LEU A 321 -7.82 8.55 1.16
C LEU A 321 -6.31 8.64 0.97
N ARG A 322 -5.75 7.98 -0.05
CA ARG A 322 -4.33 8.07 -0.41
C ARG A 322 -3.87 9.51 -0.69
N GLY A 323 -4.69 10.30 -1.37
CA GLY A 323 -4.45 11.75 -1.52
C GLY A 323 -4.46 12.53 -0.19
N LYS A 324 -5.34 12.15 0.74
CA LYS A 324 -5.36 12.73 2.10
C LYS A 324 -4.14 12.27 2.93
N ILE A 325 -3.65 11.05 2.75
CA ILE A 325 -2.40 10.56 3.34
C ILE A 325 -1.20 11.33 2.79
N GLU A 326 -1.17 11.61 1.47
CA GLU A 326 -0.13 12.46 0.87
C GLU A 326 -0.10 13.85 1.51
N LEU A 327 -1.28 14.41 1.80
CA LEU A 327 -1.38 15.68 2.51
C LEU A 327 -0.86 15.60 3.94
N TYR A 328 -1.16 14.51 4.66
CA TYR A 328 -0.74 14.29 6.04
C TYR A 328 0.79 14.27 6.18
N TYR A 329 1.49 13.55 5.29
CA TYR A 329 2.94 13.53 5.25
C TYR A 329 3.55 14.78 4.60
N GLY A 330 2.85 15.39 3.65
CA GLY A 330 3.26 16.63 3.00
C GLY A 330 3.15 17.87 3.89
N MET A 331 2.41 17.82 5.01
CA MET A 331 2.18 18.97 5.90
C MET A 331 2.38 18.60 7.38
N PRO A 332 3.57 18.13 7.78
CA PRO A 332 3.81 17.58 9.13
C PRO A 332 3.61 18.63 10.25
N ASN A 333 3.86 19.91 9.97
CA ASN A 333 3.65 21.01 10.92
C ASN A 333 2.18 21.38 11.16
N ASN A 334 1.23 20.76 10.44
CA ASN A 334 -0.17 21.19 10.41
C ASN A 334 -1.18 20.04 10.58
N GLN A 335 -0.78 18.94 11.19
CA GLN A 335 -1.63 17.74 11.33
C GLN A 335 -2.77 17.88 12.36
N GLY A 336 -2.75 18.90 13.22
CA GLY A 336 -3.79 19.13 14.22
C GLY A 336 -5.05 19.86 13.71
N PRO A 337 -6.03 20.10 14.60
CA PRO A 337 -7.27 20.79 14.26
C PRO A 337 -7.04 22.28 13.94
N GLY A 338 -7.82 22.83 13.00
CA GLY A 338 -7.71 24.24 12.61
C GLY A 338 -8.57 24.59 11.40
N GLY A 339 -8.27 25.70 10.72
CA GLY A 339 -9.00 26.12 9.51
C GLY A 339 -8.32 25.66 8.21
N THR A 340 -8.90 26.04 7.06
CA THR A 340 -8.40 25.67 5.72
C THR A 340 -7.01 26.19 5.37
N THR A 341 -6.45 27.11 6.18
CA THR A 341 -5.10 27.66 6.02
C THR A 341 -4.05 27.00 6.91
N SER A 342 -4.44 26.13 7.85
CA SER A 342 -3.55 25.71 8.94
C SER A 342 -3.72 24.26 9.41
N SER A 343 -4.56 23.45 8.77
CA SER A 343 -4.94 22.13 9.30
C SER A 343 -5.15 21.10 8.20
N VAL A 344 -4.41 19.99 8.27
CA VAL A 344 -4.63 18.77 7.48
C VAL A 344 -5.98 18.14 7.82
N GLU A 345 -6.29 18.03 9.11
CA GLU A 345 -7.56 17.49 9.61
C GLU A 345 -8.76 18.16 8.91
N CYS A 346 -8.74 19.49 8.73
CA CYS A 346 -9.79 20.20 8.00
C CYS A 346 -10.00 19.64 6.57
N TYR A 347 -8.93 19.30 5.85
CA TYR A 347 -9.02 18.75 4.50
C TYR A 347 -9.57 17.31 4.46
N PHE A 348 -9.30 16.51 5.51
CA PHE A 348 -9.95 15.21 5.67
C PHE A 348 -11.47 15.34 5.76
N TYR A 349 -11.97 16.35 6.47
CA TYR A 349 -13.41 16.58 6.63
C TYR A 349 -14.10 17.14 5.39
N ILE A 350 -13.47 18.10 4.70
CA ILE A 350 -14.17 18.86 3.64
C ILE A 350 -14.13 18.17 2.27
N TYR A 351 -13.14 17.32 1.97
CA TYR A 351 -13.12 16.54 0.72
C TYR A 351 -14.01 15.30 0.83
N ASN A 352 -15.06 15.27 0.02
CA ASN A 352 -16.09 14.23 0.03
C ASN A 352 -16.31 13.66 -1.39
N ILE A 353 -16.91 12.48 -1.46
CA ILE A 353 -17.35 11.84 -2.69
C ILE A 353 -18.87 12.00 -2.84
N LEU A 354 -19.28 12.53 -3.98
CA LEU A 354 -20.65 12.50 -4.47
C LEU A 354 -20.75 11.37 -5.51
N GLY A 355 -21.23 10.21 -5.06
CA GLY A 355 -21.20 8.96 -5.82
C GLY A 355 -21.05 7.75 -4.91
N ASP A 356 -20.78 6.60 -5.53
CA ASP A 356 -20.43 5.35 -4.86
C ASP A 356 -18.96 5.39 -4.41
N PRO A 357 -18.64 5.16 -3.12
CA PRO A 357 -17.27 5.18 -2.63
C PRO A 357 -16.43 4.00 -3.17
N GLY A 358 -16.98 2.79 -3.23
CA GLY A 358 -16.32 1.61 -3.78
C GLY A 358 -16.54 1.45 -5.29
N LEU A 359 -16.58 2.58 -6.02
CA LEU A 359 -16.63 2.57 -7.47
C LEU A 359 -15.27 2.11 -8.01
N GLU A 360 -15.26 0.97 -8.69
CA GLU A 360 -14.09 0.46 -9.41
C GLU A 360 -13.81 1.33 -10.63
N MET A 361 -12.64 1.99 -10.70
CA MET A 361 -12.30 2.89 -11.79
C MET A 361 -11.67 2.16 -12.97
N TRP A 362 -12.00 2.59 -14.20
CA TRP A 362 -11.30 2.12 -15.39
C TRP A 362 -9.97 2.88 -15.59
N THR A 363 -8.86 2.17 -15.52
CA THR A 363 -7.51 2.68 -15.87
C THR A 363 -7.02 2.10 -17.21
N GLY A 364 -7.69 1.09 -17.74
CA GLY A 364 -7.39 0.46 -19.03
C GLY A 364 -8.64 -0.02 -19.76
N VAL A 365 -8.45 -0.53 -20.99
CA VAL A 365 -9.54 -1.12 -21.77
C VAL A 365 -9.98 -2.44 -21.09
N PRO A 366 -11.26 -2.61 -20.72
CA PRO A 366 -11.71 -3.83 -20.06
C PRO A 366 -11.45 -5.07 -20.91
N ALA A 367 -10.67 -6.01 -20.38
CA ALA A 367 -10.36 -7.26 -21.06
C ALA A 367 -11.60 -8.17 -21.12
N THR A 368 -11.87 -8.77 -22.28
CA THR A 368 -13.01 -9.68 -22.43
C THR A 368 -12.72 -11.03 -21.78
N LEU A 369 -13.63 -11.49 -20.93
CA LEU A 369 -13.54 -12.78 -20.25
C LEU A 369 -14.15 -13.92 -21.07
N SER A 370 -13.48 -15.07 -21.06
CA SER A 370 -14.01 -16.36 -21.45
C SER A 370 -14.12 -17.22 -20.19
N VAL A 371 -15.34 -17.38 -19.68
CA VAL A 371 -15.62 -18.14 -18.46
C VAL A 371 -16.27 -19.47 -18.82
N THR A 372 -15.73 -20.57 -18.28
CA THR A 372 -16.25 -21.92 -18.46
C THR A 372 -16.69 -22.48 -17.11
N HIS A 373 -17.94 -22.90 -17.00
CA HIS A 373 -18.50 -23.56 -15.83
C HIS A 373 -19.72 -24.40 -16.22
N SER A 374 -20.17 -25.28 -15.32
CA SER A 374 -21.42 -26.03 -15.51
C SER A 374 -22.66 -25.11 -15.42
N THR A 375 -23.64 -25.29 -16.30
CA THR A 375 -24.90 -24.49 -16.27
C THR A 375 -25.98 -25.10 -15.39
N SER A 376 -25.78 -26.33 -14.93
CA SER A 376 -26.73 -27.05 -14.09
C SER A 376 -25.99 -27.99 -13.14
N LEU A 377 -26.45 -28.06 -11.90
CA LEU A 377 -26.00 -29.02 -10.90
C LEU A 377 -27.20 -29.81 -10.34
N PRO A 378 -27.05 -31.10 -10.03
CA PRO A 378 -28.07 -31.84 -9.33
C PRO A 378 -28.20 -31.35 -7.88
N GLN A 379 -29.42 -31.32 -7.36
CA GLN A 379 -29.65 -31.00 -5.94
C GLN A 379 -28.89 -31.99 -5.04
N GLY A 380 -28.18 -31.45 -4.05
CA GLY A 380 -27.34 -32.22 -3.11
C GLY A 380 -25.88 -32.37 -3.54
N VAL A 381 -25.54 -32.04 -4.79
CA VAL A 381 -24.16 -31.95 -5.25
C VAL A 381 -23.63 -30.54 -4.98
N ASN A 382 -22.49 -30.43 -4.31
CA ASN A 382 -21.97 -29.15 -3.85
C ASN A 382 -20.73 -28.63 -4.60
N SER A 383 -20.02 -29.45 -5.37
CA SER A 383 -18.84 -28.99 -6.10
C SER A 383 -19.23 -28.14 -7.32
N PHE A 384 -18.61 -26.98 -7.45
CA PHE A 384 -18.75 -26.10 -8.62
C PHE A 384 -17.39 -25.58 -9.07
N ASP A 385 -16.93 -26.06 -10.23
CA ASP A 385 -15.69 -25.63 -10.87
C ASP A 385 -15.95 -24.53 -11.90
N LEU A 386 -15.00 -23.60 -11.98
CA LEU A 386 -15.04 -22.52 -12.95
C LEU A 386 -13.61 -22.13 -13.38
N THR A 387 -13.44 -21.86 -14.68
CA THR A 387 -12.18 -21.36 -15.27
C THR A 387 -12.42 -20.02 -15.98
N VAL A 388 -11.54 -19.05 -15.75
CA VAL A 388 -11.55 -17.70 -16.32
C VAL A 388 -10.30 -17.46 -17.15
N LEU A 389 -10.50 -17.09 -18.42
CA LEU A 389 -9.41 -16.74 -19.33
C LEU A 389 -9.65 -15.36 -19.98
N THR A 390 -8.58 -14.65 -20.31
CA THR A 390 -8.58 -13.55 -21.29
C THR A 390 -7.91 -14.03 -22.58
N GLY A 391 -8.73 -14.38 -23.57
CA GLY A 391 -8.25 -15.07 -24.77
C GLY A 391 -7.76 -16.49 -24.44
N VAL A 392 -6.45 -16.66 -24.27
CA VAL A 392 -5.82 -17.95 -23.87
C VAL A 392 -5.00 -17.85 -22.59
N THR A 393 -4.93 -16.66 -21.99
CA THR A 393 -4.17 -16.41 -20.76
C THR A 393 -5.11 -16.62 -19.57
N PRO A 394 -4.73 -17.45 -18.58
CA PRO A 394 -5.34 -17.47 -17.26
C PRO A 394 -5.50 -16.09 -16.65
N VAL A 395 -6.59 -15.90 -15.89
CA VAL A 395 -6.78 -14.68 -15.09
C VAL A 395 -6.72 -15.09 -13.62
N GLU A 396 -5.60 -14.78 -12.98
CA GLU A 396 -5.45 -14.85 -11.52
C GLU A 396 -6.19 -13.68 -10.86
N GLY A 397 -6.70 -13.88 -9.64
CA GLY A 397 -7.31 -12.81 -8.85
C GLY A 397 -8.67 -12.30 -9.36
N ALA A 398 -9.31 -12.99 -10.32
CA ALA A 398 -10.70 -12.67 -10.67
C ALA A 398 -11.65 -13.23 -9.59
N LEU A 399 -12.53 -12.36 -9.08
CA LEU A 399 -13.54 -12.70 -8.09
C LEU A 399 -14.75 -13.36 -8.74
N VAL A 400 -15.13 -14.53 -8.25
CA VAL A 400 -16.32 -15.28 -8.65
C VAL A 400 -17.36 -15.21 -7.55
N CYS A 401 -18.61 -14.86 -7.90
CA CYS A 401 -19.74 -14.83 -6.99
C CYS A 401 -20.90 -15.69 -7.51
N VAL A 402 -21.34 -16.66 -6.70
CA VAL A 402 -22.57 -17.44 -6.92
C VAL A 402 -23.64 -16.94 -5.95
N ARG A 403 -24.70 -16.32 -6.49
CA ARG A 403 -25.74 -15.66 -5.67
C ARG A 403 -27.15 -16.07 -6.04
N ARG A 404 -28.02 -16.16 -5.03
CA ARG A 404 -29.46 -16.27 -5.18
C ARG A 404 -30.22 -15.42 -4.16
N ALA A 405 -31.04 -14.50 -4.67
CA ALA A 405 -31.73 -13.53 -3.84
C ALA A 405 -32.85 -14.11 -2.97
N GLU A 406 -33.56 -15.17 -3.40
CA GLU A 406 -34.77 -15.64 -2.68
C GLU A 406 -34.49 -16.21 -1.29
N ASN A 407 -33.28 -16.73 -1.05
CA ASN A 407 -32.82 -17.27 0.23
C ASN A 407 -31.57 -16.56 0.75
N ASP A 408 -31.22 -15.40 0.17
CA ASP A 408 -30.02 -14.63 0.46
C ASP A 408 -28.71 -15.44 0.45
N TYR A 409 -28.64 -16.44 -0.43
CA TYR A 409 -27.44 -17.25 -0.61
C TYR A 409 -26.39 -16.46 -1.39
N GLN A 410 -25.16 -16.44 -0.90
CA GLN A 410 -24.00 -15.88 -1.57
C GLN A 410 -22.76 -16.69 -1.21
N ASN A 411 -21.95 -16.98 -2.21
CA ASN A 411 -20.67 -17.65 -2.05
C ASN A 411 -19.66 -17.02 -3.02
N THR A 412 -18.46 -16.73 -2.54
CA THR A 412 -17.41 -16.03 -3.28
C THR A 412 -16.09 -16.76 -3.21
N ALA A 413 -15.30 -16.70 -4.27
CA ALA A 413 -13.94 -17.23 -4.30
C ALA A 413 -13.11 -16.54 -5.39
N TRP A 414 -11.79 -16.54 -5.21
CA TRP A 414 -10.83 -15.98 -6.16
C TRP A 414 -10.25 -17.07 -7.06
N THR A 415 -9.87 -16.70 -8.27
CA THR A 415 -9.18 -17.60 -9.21
C THR A 415 -7.69 -17.64 -8.94
N ASP A 416 -7.11 -18.83 -9.02
CA ASP A 416 -5.67 -19.07 -8.85
C ASP A 416 -4.82 -18.65 -10.07
N GLU A 417 -3.50 -18.86 -10.02
CA GLU A 417 -2.56 -18.60 -11.13
C GLU A 417 -2.92 -19.32 -12.45
N THR A 418 -3.73 -20.38 -12.39
CA THR A 418 -4.23 -21.12 -13.56
C THR A 418 -5.56 -20.59 -14.08
N GLY A 419 -6.11 -19.57 -13.42
CA GLY A 419 -7.40 -18.96 -13.71
C GLY A 419 -8.57 -19.85 -13.30
N SER A 420 -8.35 -20.80 -12.39
CA SER A 420 -9.36 -21.77 -11.96
C SER A 420 -9.81 -21.50 -10.54
N VAL A 421 -11.03 -21.92 -10.23
CA VAL A 421 -11.57 -21.91 -8.86
C VAL A 421 -12.49 -23.11 -8.66
N LEU A 422 -12.44 -23.68 -7.46
CA LEU A 422 -13.27 -24.79 -7.02
C LEU A 422 -14.07 -24.36 -5.79
N MET A 423 -15.38 -24.21 -5.94
CA MET A 423 -16.29 -23.68 -4.92
C MET A 423 -17.13 -24.78 -4.27
N ASP A 424 -17.37 -24.67 -2.96
CA ASP A 424 -18.34 -25.50 -2.22
C ASP A 424 -19.69 -24.79 -2.11
N LEU A 425 -20.69 -25.28 -2.83
CA LEU A 425 -22.05 -24.77 -2.83
C LEU A 425 -23.00 -25.47 -1.84
N GLY A 426 -22.50 -26.12 -0.77
CA GLY A 426 -23.26 -27.04 0.10
C GLY A 426 -24.64 -26.54 0.57
N ASP A 427 -24.76 -25.27 0.97
CA ASP A 427 -26.03 -24.68 1.44
C ASP A 427 -26.98 -24.26 0.30
N ALA A 428 -26.59 -24.47 -0.96
CA ALA A 428 -27.38 -24.13 -2.12
C ALA A 428 -28.55 -25.13 -2.29
N THR A 429 -29.74 -24.58 -2.55
CA THR A 429 -30.99 -25.34 -2.70
C THR A 429 -31.48 -25.29 -4.15
N ALA A 430 -32.43 -26.14 -4.51
CA ALA A 430 -32.98 -26.14 -5.87
C ALA A 430 -33.52 -24.75 -6.29
N GLY A 431 -33.11 -24.29 -7.47
CA GLY A 431 -33.43 -22.97 -8.00
C GLY A 431 -32.41 -22.45 -9.01
N SER A 432 -32.53 -21.19 -9.38
CA SER A 432 -31.63 -20.51 -10.30
C SER A 432 -30.73 -19.54 -9.54
N TYR A 433 -29.44 -19.57 -9.88
CA TYR A 433 -28.38 -18.79 -9.30
C TYR A 433 -27.75 -17.92 -10.39
N TYR A 434 -27.32 -16.73 -10.00
CA TYR A 434 -26.43 -15.89 -10.80
C TYR A 434 -24.99 -16.30 -10.54
N VAL A 435 -24.19 -16.37 -11.60
CA VAL A 435 -22.74 -16.52 -11.54
C VAL A 435 -22.14 -15.24 -12.10
N THR A 436 -21.36 -14.51 -11.32
CA THR A 436 -20.77 -13.23 -11.74
C THR A 436 -19.26 -13.30 -11.55
N VAL A 437 -18.49 -12.84 -12.55
CA VAL A 437 -17.03 -12.73 -12.43
C VAL A 437 -16.60 -11.30 -12.69
N THR A 438 -15.79 -10.74 -11.79
CA THR A 438 -15.30 -9.35 -11.82
C THR A 438 -13.83 -9.25 -11.43
N GLY A 439 -13.17 -8.16 -11.83
CA GLY A 439 -11.82 -7.78 -11.44
C GLY A 439 -11.38 -6.46 -12.09
N HIS A 440 -10.26 -5.90 -11.66
CA HIS A 440 -9.77 -4.61 -12.17
C HIS A 440 -9.51 -4.67 -13.68
N ASN A 441 -10.04 -3.71 -14.45
CA ASN A 441 -9.97 -3.69 -15.91
C ASN A 441 -10.44 -5.00 -16.61
N LEU A 442 -11.34 -5.76 -15.99
CA LEU A 442 -12.00 -6.91 -16.62
C LEU A 442 -13.44 -6.56 -17.02
N HIS A 443 -13.87 -7.04 -18.18
CA HIS A 443 -15.27 -6.99 -18.52
C HIS A 443 -16.05 -7.96 -17.64
N THR A 444 -17.06 -7.47 -16.92
CA THR A 444 -17.94 -8.31 -16.10
C THR A 444 -18.49 -9.48 -16.91
N TYR A 445 -18.37 -10.69 -16.39
CA TYR A 445 -19.09 -11.87 -16.86
C TYR A 445 -20.37 -12.08 -16.04
N MET A 446 -21.47 -12.42 -16.72
CA MET A 446 -22.75 -12.75 -16.08
C MET A 446 -23.30 -14.06 -16.67
N GLY A 447 -23.22 -15.12 -15.87
CA GLY A 447 -23.74 -16.45 -16.16
C GLY A 447 -24.90 -16.84 -15.25
N GLN A 448 -25.38 -18.07 -15.43
CA GLN A 448 -26.40 -18.67 -14.60
C GLN A 448 -26.06 -20.13 -14.29
N LEU A 449 -26.50 -20.58 -13.11
CA LEU A 449 -26.44 -21.96 -12.67
C LEU A 449 -27.84 -22.39 -12.22
N THR A 450 -28.33 -23.54 -12.68
CA THR A 450 -29.61 -24.09 -12.21
C THR A 450 -29.36 -25.34 -11.37
N ILE A 451 -29.76 -25.29 -10.09
CA ILE A 451 -29.76 -26.47 -9.22
C ILE A 451 -31.14 -27.11 -9.29
N SER A 452 -31.21 -28.38 -9.67
CA SER A 452 -32.50 -29.06 -9.87
C SER A 452 -32.47 -30.53 -9.45
N GLN A 453 -33.66 -31.07 -9.17
CA GLN A 453 -33.79 -32.45 -8.76
C GLN A 453 -33.68 -33.39 -9.97
N GLU A 454 -32.82 -34.40 -9.88
CA GLU A 454 -32.67 -35.43 -10.90
C GLU A 454 -33.37 -36.74 -10.53
N ALA A 455 -33.28 -37.76 -11.38
CA ALA A 455 -33.83 -39.08 -11.07
C ALA A 455 -33.07 -39.79 -9.94
N VAL A 456 -31.74 -39.59 -9.93
CA VAL A 456 -30.77 -40.02 -8.92
C VAL A 456 -29.71 -38.93 -8.82
N ALA A 457 -29.22 -38.63 -7.62
CA ALA A 457 -28.09 -37.74 -7.39
C ALA A 457 -27.47 -38.07 -6.05
N LEU A 458 -26.17 -38.41 -5.99
CA LEU A 458 -25.49 -38.67 -4.73
C LEU A 458 -24.77 -37.41 -4.26
N GLY A 459 -25.23 -36.88 -3.13
CA GLY A 459 -24.63 -35.76 -2.42
C GLY A 459 -24.03 -36.19 -1.09
N ILE A 460 -23.26 -35.32 -0.47
CA ILE A 460 -22.78 -35.51 0.91
C ILE A 460 -23.92 -35.18 1.87
N GLU A 461 -24.28 -36.14 2.74
CA GLU A 461 -25.22 -35.89 3.84
C GLU A 461 -24.50 -35.33 5.06
N ASN A 462 -23.35 -35.92 5.39
CA ASN A 462 -22.43 -35.48 6.42
C ASN A 462 -21.09 -36.21 6.25
N TYR A 463 -20.08 -35.67 6.93
CA TYR A 463 -18.84 -36.37 7.20
C TYR A 463 -18.46 -36.17 8.67
N THR A 464 -17.54 -36.98 9.16
CA THR A 464 -16.96 -36.87 10.50
C THR A 464 -15.47 -37.09 10.37
N VAL A 465 -14.70 -36.19 10.98
CA VAL A 465 -13.27 -36.35 11.18
C VAL A 465 -13.09 -37.20 12.44
N ASP A 466 -12.46 -38.36 12.31
CA ASP A 466 -12.13 -39.25 13.41
C ASP A 466 -10.60 -39.35 13.56
N ASP A 467 -10.09 -38.83 14.67
CA ASP A 467 -8.68 -38.67 14.99
C ASP A 467 -8.33 -39.29 16.36
N ASP A 468 -9.18 -40.22 16.85
CA ASP A 468 -9.20 -40.75 18.22
C ASP A 468 -8.03 -41.68 18.64
N MET A 469 -7.04 -41.85 17.77
CA MET A 469 -5.92 -42.81 17.88
C MET A 469 -6.31 -44.29 17.94
N ILE A 470 -7.50 -44.66 17.44
CA ILE A 470 -7.95 -46.02 17.27
C ILE A 470 -7.95 -46.37 15.77
N GLY A 471 -7.58 -47.59 15.42
CA GLY A 471 -7.57 -48.02 14.02
C GLY A 471 -6.32 -47.54 13.29
N GLU A 472 -6.52 -46.86 12.16
CA GLU A 472 -5.51 -46.22 11.32
C GLU A 472 -5.36 -44.72 11.64
N SER A 473 -6.24 -44.15 12.49
CA SER A 473 -6.13 -42.77 12.97
C SER A 473 -4.92 -42.54 13.89
N SER A 474 -4.38 -41.33 13.83
CA SER A 474 -3.26 -40.84 14.64
C SER A 474 -3.39 -39.32 14.80
N GLY A 475 -4.20 -38.89 15.76
CA GLY A 475 -4.38 -37.49 16.17
C GLY A 475 -4.53 -37.34 17.69
N ASP A 476 -5.36 -36.40 18.16
CA ASP A 476 -5.55 -36.13 19.59
C ASP A 476 -6.99 -36.33 20.11
N GLY A 477 -7.92 -36.65 19.22
CA GLY A 477 -9.32 -36.98 19.51
C GLY A 477 -10.22 -35.76 19.71
N ASP A 478 -9.84 -34.61 19.16
CA ASP A 478 -10.60 -33.36 19.25
C ASP A 478 -11.60 -33.16 18.09
N GLY A 479 -11.53 -34.01 17.06
CA GLY A 479 -12.37 -33.96 15.87
C GLY A 479 -12.02 -32.84 14.89
N GLN A 480 -10.82 -32.27 14.98
CA GLN A 480 -10.25 -31.26 14.09
C GLN A 480 -9.22 -31.89 13.16
N PHE A 481 -8.75 -31.13 12.17
CA PHE A 481 -7.75 -31.61 11.21
C PHE A 481 -6.44 -30.86 11.40
N ASN A 482 -5.56 -31.42 12.24
CA ASN A 482 -4.39 -30.69 12.71
C ASN A 482 -3.12 -31.15 11.97
N PRO A 483 -2.12 -30.27 11.81
CA PRO A 483 -0.90 -30.63 11.10
C PRO A 483 -0.18 -31.85 11.68
N GLY A 484 0.20 -32.78 10.80
CA GLY A 484 0.90 -34.02 11.15
C GLY A 484 0.00 -35.19 11.54
N GLU A 485 -1.32 -34.99 11.60
CA GLU A 485 -2.26 -36.04 11.95
C GLU A 485 -2.60 -36.95 10.77
N THR A 486 -3.03 -38.16 11.11
CA THR A 486 -3.75 -39.04 10.19
C THR A 486 -5.18 -39.17 10.68
N ILE A 487 -6.14 -38.72 9.89
CA ILE A 487 -7.57 -38.79 10.21
C ILE A 487 -8.24 -39.89 9.38
N GLU A 488 -9.24 -40.52 10.00
CA GLU A 488 -10.22 -41.41 9.38
C GLU A 488 -11.46 -40.56 9.05
N LEU A 489 -11.63 -40.20 7.78
CA LEU A 489 -12.75 -39.39 7.31
C LEU A 489 -13.94 -40.29 6.95
N ILE A 490 -14.93 -40.34 7.85
CA ILE A 490 -16.16 -41.12 7.67
C ILE A 490 -17.18 -40.28 6.89
N VAL A 491 -17.65 -40.77 5.74
CA VAL A 491 -18.59 -40.02 4.88
C VAL A 491 -19.90 -40.78 4.70
N THR A 492 -21.02 -40.07 4.92
CA THR A 492 -22.36 -40.53 4.57
C THR A 492 -22.85 -39.80 3.32
N LEU A 493 -23.22 -40.55 2.29
CA LEU A 493 -23.87 -40.00 1.10
C LEU A 493 -25.40 -40.03 1.25
N SER A 494 -26.11 -39.13 0.58
CA SER A 494 -27.57 -39.20 0.41
C SER A 494 -27.98 -39.21 -1.06
N ASN A 495 -28.98 -40.04 -1.39
CA ASN A 495 -29.60 -40.00 -2.71
C ASN A 495 -30.68 -38.92 -2.75
N ASN A 496 -30.30 -37.74 -3.23
CA ASN A 496 -31.14 -36.56 -3.39
C ASN A 496 -32.04 -36.62 -4.66
N GLY A 497 -31.98 -37.72 -5.41
CA GLY A 497 -32.84 -37.96 -6.56
C GLY A 497 -34.30 -38.21 -6.19
N SER A 498 -35.17 -38.05 -7.19
CA SER A 498 -36.63 -38.06 -7.02
C SER A 498 -37.31 -39.43 -7.21
N SER A 499 -36.69 -40.37 -7.95
CA SER A 499 -37.44 -41.53 -8.46
C SER A 499 -36.67 -42.82 -8.66
N GLN A 500 -35.34 -42.81 -8.64
CA GLN A 500 -34.52 -44.02 -8.81
C GLN A 500 -33.65 -44.32 -7.59
N THR A 501 -33.50 -45.61 -7.28
CA THR A 501 -32.54 -46.09 -6.28
C THR A 501 -31.13 -46.07 -6.86
N ALA A 502 -30.18 -45.43 -6.18
CA ALA A 502 -28.76 -45.52 -6.47
C ALA A 502 -28.27 -46.93 -6.09
N THR A 503 -27.79 -47.71 -7.06
CA THR A 503 -27.34 -49.09 -6.84
C THR A 503 -25.85 -49.25 -7.06
N GLY A 504 -25.17 -49.97 -6.15
CA GLY A 504 -23.72 -50.14 -6.18
C GLY A 504 -23.00 -48.82 -5.91
N VAL A 505 -23.35 -48.17 -4.79
CA VAL A 505 -22.78 -46.87 -4.40
C VAL A 505 -21.30 -47.04 -4.07
N THR A 506 -20.47 -46.14 -4.56
CA THR A 506 -19.04 -46.03 -4.23
C THR A 506 -18.66 -44.57 -4.04
N GLY A 507 -17.63 -44.31 -3.24
CA GLY A 507 -17.02 -42.99 -3.10
C GLY A 507 -15.53 -43.08 -3.37
N THR A 508 -14.98 -42.11 -4.11
CA THR A 508 -13.54 -42.00 -4.34
C THR A 508 -13.05 -40.59 -4.06
N VAL A 509 -12.10 -40.43 -3.14
CA VAL A 509 -11.53 -39.12 -2.79
C VAL A 509 -10.21 -38.86 -3.51
N SER A 510 -9.98 -37.59 -3.84
CA SER A 510 -8.73 -37.08 -4.40
C SER A 510 -8.54 -35.61 -4.00
N SER A 511 -7.30 -35.16 -3.96
CA SER A 511 -6.97 -33.74 -3.78
C SER A 511 -5.70 -33.40 -4.57
N SER A 512 -5.59 -32.15 -4.99
CA SER A 512 -4.36 -31.56 -5.53
C SER A 512 -3.61 -30.74 -4.47
N ASP A 513 -4.12 -30.68 -3.24
CA ASP A 513 -3.52 -29.94 -2.14
C ASP A 513 -2.11 -30.48 -1.82
N PRO A 514 -1.07 -29.62 -1.78
CA PRO A 514 0.30 -30.06 -1.55
C PRO A 514 0.53 -30.61 -0.13
N TYR A 515 -0.34 -30.29 0.83
CA TYR A 515 -0.22 -30.72 2.22
C TYR A 515 -0.94 -32.04 2.52
N LEU A 516 -1.75 -32.57 1.59
CA LEU A 516 -2.56 -33.76 1.83
C LEU A 516 -2.00 -35.00 1.14
N THR A 517 -1.85 -36.09 1.90
CA THR A 517 -1.63 -37.43 1.34
C THR A 517 -2.81 -38.34 1.66
N ILE A 518 -3.37 -39.00 0.64
CA ILE A 518 -4.49 -39.94 0.80
C ILE A 518 -3.96 -41.37 0.62
N THR A 519 -4.15 -42.23 1.62
CA THR A 519 -3.67 -43.63 1.58
C THR A 519 -4.79 -44.65 1.34
N GLN A 520 -6.02 -44.31 1.74
CA GLN A 520 -7.23 -45.06 1.42
C GLN A 520 -8.21 -44.11 0.72
N SER A 521 -8.41 -44.31 -0.58
CA SER A 521 -9.13 -43.34 -1.42
C SER A 521 -10.44 -43.86 -2.00
N SER A 522 -10.81 -45.13 -1.85
CA SER A 522 -11.97 -45.71 -2.55
C SER A 522 -12.75 -46.67 -1.66
N LEU A 523 -14.04 -46.38 -1.50
CA LEU A 523 -14.94 -47.10 -0.60
C LEU A 523 -16.24 -47.48 -1.30
N THR A 524 -16.96 -48.45 -0.71
CA THR A 524 -18.29 -48.89 -1.19
C THR A 524 -19.37 -48.58 -0.16
N GLY A 525 -20.60 -48.36 -0.59
CA GLY A 525 -21.76 -48.14 0.27
C GLY A 525 -22.97 -48.99 -0.12
N PRO A 526 -23.97 -49.13 0.76
CA PRO A 526 -25.22 -49.80 0.42
C PRO A 526 -26.02 -49.02 -0.63
N ASN A 527 -26.98 -49.69 -1.27
CA ASN A 527 -27.91 -49.01 -2.18
C ASN A 527 -28.78 -47.99 -1.43
N ALA A 528 -29.03 -46.83 -2.04
CA ALA A 528 -29.85 -45.77 -1.46
C ALA A 528 -31.09 -45.50 -2.33
N ALA A 529 -32.29 -45.74 -1.78
CA ALA A 529 -33.54 -45.29 -2.39
C ALA A 529 -33.64 -43.74 -2.38
N PRO A 530 -34.54 -43.12 -3.16
CA PRO A 530 -34.78 -41.68 -3.09
C PRO A 530 -34.98 -41.19 -1.64
N GLY A 531 -34.19 -40.21 -1.21
CA GLY A 531 -34.18 -39.65 0.15
C GLY A 531 -33.55 -40.53 1.24
N ALA A 532 -32.96 -41.67 0.88
CA ALA A 532 -32.21 -42.52 1.82
C ALA A 532 -30.71 -42.21 1.77
N THR A 533 -30.02 -42.55 2.86
CA THR A 533 -28.57 -42.40 2.98
C THR A 533 -27.82 -43.70 2.64
N SER A 534 -26.54 -43.55 2.31
CA SER A 534 -25.56 -44.61 2.08
C SER A 534 -24.28 -44.26 2.84
N LEU A 535 -24.11 -44.85 4.01
CA LEU A 535 -22.85 -44.77 4.76
C LEU A 535 -21.80 -45.62 4.03
N LEU A 536 -20.67 -45.03 3.68
CA LEU A 536 -19.55 -45.78 3.11
C LEU A 536 -19.04 -46.77 4.17
N SER A 537 -18.69 -47.98 3.72
CA SER A 537 -18.49 -49.13 4.61
C SER A 537 -17.21 -49.11 5.46
N ASP A 538 -16.41 -48.07 5.28
CA ASP A 538 -15.10 -47.79 5.90
C ASP A 538 -14.90 -46.26 5.92
N ASP A 539 -13.71 -45.81 6.29
CA ASP A 539 -13.24 -44.43 6.30
C ASP A 539 -12.23 -44.12 5.18
N PHE A 540 -11.99 -42.84 4.88
CA PHE A 540 -10.86 -42.44 4.04
C PHE A 540 -9.69 -42.02 4.93
N ASN A 541 -8.48 -42.49 4.62
CA ASN A 541 -7.29 -42.20 5.43
C ASN A 541 -6.51 -41.03 4.85
N LEU A 542 -6.57 -39.90 5.53
CA LEU A 542 -6.00 -38.62 5.13
C LEU A 542 -4.87 -38.25 6.08
N ILE A 543 -3.68 -38.03 5.54
CA ILE A 543 -2.49 -37.63 6.29
C ILE A 543 -2.21 -36.16 5.96
N LEU A 544 -2.29 -35.30 6.96
CA LEU A 544 -1.95 -33.88 6.81
C LEU A 544 -0.45 -33.68 7.06
N SER A 545 0.19 -32.89 6.21
CA SER A 545 1.57 -32.46 6.42
C SER A 545 1.69 -31.72 7.74
N PRO A 546 2.77 -31.94 8.53
CA PRO A 546 3.11 -31.09 9.67
C PRO A 546 3.33 -29.61 9.29
N GLU A 547 3.58 -29.33 8.01
CA GLU A 547 3.83 -27.98 7.47
C GLU A 547 2.55 -27.26 7.01
N ALA A 548 1.36 -27.84 7.23
CA ALA A 548 0.10 -27.23 6.81
C ALA A 548 -0.19 -25.96 7.64
N PRO A 549 -0.41 -24.79 7.02
CA PRO A 549 -0.60 -23.55 7.76
C PRO A 549 -1.99 -23.49 8.41
N HIS A 550 -2.09 -22.78 9.54
CA HIS A 550 -3.39 -22.50 10.17
C HIS A 550 -4.32 -21.76 9.20
N SER A 551 -5.63 -22.06 9.29
CA SER A 551 -6.69 -21.49 8.44
C SER A 551 -6.64 -21.89 6.97
N HIS A 552 -5.60 -22.62 6.52
CA HIS A 552 -5.60 -23.23 5.19
C HIS A 552 -6.78 -24.19 5.04
N ILE A 553 -7.52 -24.09 3.94
CA ILE A 553 -8.65 -24.98 3.67
C ILE A 553 -8.19 -26.09 2.73
N VAL A 554 -8.02 -27.30 3.28
CA VAL A 554 -7.72 -28.47 2.47
C VAL A 554 -8.97 -28.92 1.72
N GLN A 555 -8.95 -28.75 0.40
CA GLN A 555 -10.05 -29.13 -0.48
C GLN A 555 -9.92 -30.58 -0.93
N VAL A 556 -10.87 -31.43 -0.53
CA VAL A 556 -10.93 -32.85 -0.91
C VAL A 556 -12.12 -33.08 -1.84
N THR A 557 -11.83 -33.48 -3.07
CA THR A 557 -12.86 -33.86 -4.03
C THR A 557 -13.32 -35.30 -3.78
N LEU A 558 -14.63 -35.51 -3.67
CA LEU A 558 -15.27 -36.82 -3.54
C LEU A 558 -16.10 -37.14 -4.78
N GLU A 559 -15.65 -38.09 -5.60
CA GLU A 559 -16.43 -38.67 -6.69
C GLU A 559 -17.37 -39.75 -6.16
N ALA A 560 -18.64 -39.40 -5.97
CA ALA A 560 -19.71 -40.31 -5.57
C ALA A 560 -20.31 -40.98 -6.81
N SER A 561 -20.19 -42.31 -6.92
CA SER A 561 -20.63 -43.07 -8.10
C SER A 561 -21.65 -44.14 -7.75
N CYS A 562 -22.50 -44.47 -8.72
CA CYS A 562 -23.37 -45.65 -8.69
C CYS A 562 -23.60 -46.17 -10.12
N SER A 563 -24.40 -47.23 -10.25
CA SER A 563 -24.73 -47.80 -11.57
C SER A 563 -25.47 -46.84 -12.50
N GLN A 564 -26.07 -45.77 -11.96
CA GLN A 564 -26.89 -44.81 -12.70
C GLN A 564 -26.12 -43.54 -13.11
N GLY A 565 -24.95 -43.27 -12.52
CA GLY A 565 -24.19 -42.04 -12.76
C GLY A 565 -23.13 -41.78 -11.68
N SER A 566 -22.38 -40.70 -11.85
CA SER A 566 -21.41 -40.21 -10.89
C SER A 566 -21.53 -38.69 -10.70
N TRP A 567 -21.16 -38.21 -9.52
CA TRP A 567 -21.26 -36.82 -9.10
C TRP A 567 -20.07 -36.45 -8.25
N THR A 568 -19.48 -35.30 -8.58
CA THR A 568 -18.33 -34.75 -7.88
C THR A 568 -18.81 -33.85 -6.74
N ASN A 569 -18.37 -34.11 -5.53
CA ASN A 569 -18.65 -33.32 -4.34
C ASN A 569 -17.34 -32.78 -3.76
N LEU A 570 -17.44 -31.74 -2.93
CA LEU A 570 -16.30 -31.11 -2.28
C LEU A 570 -16.43 -31.25 -0.76
N ILE A 571 -15.33 -31.55 -0.09
CA ILE A 571 -15.19 -31.52 1.37
C ILE A 571 -14.09 -30.53 1.67
N ASN A 572 -14.44 -29.46 2.37
CA ASN A 572 -13.48 -28.47 2.87
C ASN A 572 -13.12 -28.83 4.31
N LEU A 573 -11.84 -29.12 4.54
CA LEU A 573 -11.29 -29.42 5.86
C LEU A 573 -10.39 -28.25 6.29
N PRO A 574 -10.89 -27.31 7.11
CA PRO A 574 -10.07 -26.22 7.62
C PRO A 574 -8.98 -26.77 8.54
N VAL A 575 -7.74 -26.34 8.32
CA VAL A 575 -6.60 -26.73 9.14
C VAL A 575 -6.62 -25.92 10.43
N VAL A 576 -6.68 -26.63 11.55
CA VAL A 576 -6.59 -26.03 12.88
C VAL A 576 -5.20 -26.29 13.43
N ALA A 577 -4.45 -25.22 13.65
CA ALA A 577 -3.08 -25.28 14.13
C ALA A 577 -2.83 -24.10 15.07
N PRO A 578 -1.83 -24.19 15.95
CA PRO A 578 -1.29 -23.01 16.60
C PRO A 578 -0.71 -22.04 15.56
N LEU A 579 -0.75 -20.74 15.84
CA LEU A 579 -0.08 -19.73 15.02
C LEU A 579 0.60 -18.73 15.96
N ALA A 580 1.94 -18.78 16.00
CA ALA A 580 2.74 -17.92 16.85
C ALA A 580 3.08 -16.60 16.15
N GLU A 581 2.78 -15.48 16.80
CA GLU A 581 3.15 -14.14 16.34
C GLU A 581 4.01 -13.43 17.40
N ALA A 582 5.09 -12.78 16.98
CA ALA A 582 5.90 -11.96 17.87
C ALA A 582 5.29 -10.56 17.98
N LEU A 583 4.70 -10.25 19.14
CA LEU A 583 4.05 -8.96 19.39
C LEU A 583 5.05 -7.84 19.67
N GLU A 584 5.98 -8.11 20.57
CA GLU A 584 6.96 -7.13 21.03
C GLU A 584 8.17 -7.84 21.63
N TYR A 585 9.28 -7.10 21.74
CA TYR A 585 10.46 -7.51 22.49
C TYR A 585 10.82 -6.47 23.54
N THR A 586 11.47 -6.90 24.63
CA THR A 586 12.04 -6.02 25.65
C THR A 586 13.53 -6.30 25.80
N ILE A 587 14.31 -5.24 26.05
CA ILE A 587 15.74 -5.35 26.39
C ILE A 587 15.88 -5.18 27.89
N GLU A 588 16.38 -6.22 28.57
CA GLU A 588 16.48 -6.31 30.03
C GLU A 588 17.76 -5.66 30.54
N ASN A 589 17.89 -4.35 30.34
CA ASN A 589 18.95 -3.53 30.91
C ASN A 589 18.39 -2.20 31.46
N SER A 590 19.26 -1.34 31.99
CA SER A 590 18.81 -0.08 32.61
C SER A 590 18.33 0.99 31.62
N THR A 591 18.65 0.85 30.33
CA THR A 591 18.37 1.86 29.29
C THR A 591 17.25 1.44 28.34
N GLY A 592 16.94 0.14 28.23
CA GLY A 592 16.06 -0.42 27.22
C GLY A 592 16.68 -0.47 25.81
N VAL A 593 18.00 -0.27 25.68
CA VAL A 593 18.72 -0.16 24.39
C VAL A 593 19.97 -1.04 24.45
N LEU A 594 20.21 -1.85 23.41
CA LEU A 594 21.44 -2.63 23.25
C LEU A 594 22.39 -1.89 22.30
N ASN A 595 23.40 -1.20 22.84
CA ASN A 595 24.35 -0.44 22.00
C ASN A 595 25.41 -1.34 21.36
N PRO A 596 26.08 -0.89 20.28
CA PRO A 596 27.22 -1.60 19.71
C PRO A 596 28.28 -1.97 20.75
N GLY A 597 28.71 -3.23 20.75
CA GLY A 597 29.67 -3.79 21.72
C GLY A 597 29.08 -4.22 23.07
N GLU A 598 27.78 -4.02 23.31
CA GLU A 598 27.11 -4.46 24.54
C GLU A 598 26.53 -5.87 24.42
N ILE A 599 26.19 -6.43 25.58
CA ILE A 599 25.47 -7.69 25.75
C ILE A 599 24.26 -7.43 26.64
N ALA A 600 23.09 -7.96 26.28
CA ALA A 600 21.89 -7.88 27.09
C ALA A 600 21.01 -9.11 26.92
N ASP A 601 20.25 -9.39 27.98
CA ASP A 601 19.14 -10.33 27.90
C ASP A 601 17.93 -9.64 27.26
N ILE A 602 17.14 -10.39 26.50
CA ILE A 602 15.92 -9.91 25.87
C ILE A 602 14.76 -10.88 26.11
N THR A 603 13.55 -10.32 26.18
CA THR A 603 12.32 -11.11 26.14
C THR A 603 11.55 -10.85 24.86
N VAL A 604 10.78 -11.83 24.42
CA VAL A 604 9.85 -11.74 23.29
C VAL A 604 8.48 -12.19 23.79
N THR A 605 7.47 -11.37 23.54
CA THR A 605 6.07 -11.71 23.81
C THR A 605 5.48 -12.38 22.58
N LEU A 606 5.04 -13.64 22.72
CA LEU A 606 4.34 -14.37 21.67
C LEU A 606 2.83 -14.30 21.89
N LEU A 607 2.08 -14.02 20.83
CA LEU A 607 0.63 -14.21 20.72
C LEU A 607 0.37 -15.54 20.01
N ASN A 608 -0.61 -16.30 20.50
CA ASN A 608 -1.20 -17.38 19.73
C ASN A 608 -2.46 -16.86 19.02
N SER A 609 -2.35 -16.51 17.75
CA SER A 609 -3.51 -16.13 16.90
C SER A 609 -4.18 -17.34 16.26
N GLY A 610 -3.64 -18.54 16.47
CA GLY A 610 -4.16 -19.78 15.91
C GLY A 610 -5.31 -20.41 16.69
N GLY A 611 -5.79 -21.54 16.19
CA GLY A 611 -6.96 -22.26 16.72
C GLY A 611 -6.65 -23.29 17.81
N ASP A 612 -5.38 -23.68 17.96
CA ASP A 612 -4.93 -24.71 18.92
C ASP A 612 -3.82 -24.16 19.87
N PRO A 613 -3.71 -24.59 21.15
CA PRO A 613 -2.74 -24.03 22.09
C PRO A 613 -1.27 -24.31 21.74
N LEU A 614 -0.41 -23.31 21.92
CA LEU A 614 1.05 -23.49 21.93
C LEU A 614 1.49 -24.16 23.25
N GLN A 615 1.48 -25.49 23.29
CA GLN A 615 1.90 -26.27 24.45
C GLN A 615 3.39 -26.60 24.42
N ASN A 616 4.03 -26.63 25.61
CA ASN A 616 5.49 -26.85 25.75
C ASN A 616 6.30 -25.90 24.85
N CYS A 617 5.82 -24.68 24.69
CA CYS A 617 6.35 -23.69 23.76
C CYS A 617 7.79 -23.31 24.12
N SER A 618 8.69 -23.53 23.19
CA SER A 618 10.10 -23.17 23.26
C SER A 618 10.53 -22.54 21.95
N GLY A 619 11.66 -21.85 21.96
CA GLY A 619 12.09 -21.07 20.79
C GLY A 619 13.59 -21.08 20.66
N THR A 620 14.07 -21.19 19.42
CA THR A 620 15.46 -20.96 19.07
C THR A 620 15.59 -19.67 18.29
N LEU A 621 16.25 -18.67 18.87
CA LEU A 621 16.49 -17.39 18.20
C LEU A 621 17.79 -17.46 17.38
N ILE A 622 17.73 -17.04 16.13
CA ILE A 622 18.85 -17.08 15.19
C ILE A 622 19.01 -15.68 14.61
N SER A 623 20.26 -15.21 14.58
CA SER A 623 20.60 -14.00 13.85
C SER A 623 21.15 -14.35 12.47
N PRO A 624 20.59 -13.79 11.38
CA PRO A 624 21.19 -13.89 10.05
C PRO A 624 22.38 -12.93 9.86
N ASP A 625 22.62 -11.98 10.78
CA ASP A 625 23.69 -10.97 10.67
C ASP A 625 24.73 -11.17 11.78
N ALA A 626 26.00 -11.31 11.41
CA ALA A 626 27.11 -11.49 12.34
C ALA A 626 27.32 -10.28 13.28
N ARG A 627 26.80 -9.10 12.92
CA ARG A 627 26.83 -7.89 13.77
C ARG A 627 25.93 -7.97 15.00
N LEU A 628 25.01 -8.92 15.04
CA LEU A 628 24.21 -9.22 16.23
C LEU A 628 24.27 -10.72 16.49
N THR A 629 25.06 -11.14 17.46
CA THR A 629 25.22 -12.57 17.76
C THR A 629 24.25 -13.00 18.86
N VAL A 630 23.55 -14.11 18.64
CA VAL A 630 22.74 -14.76 19.70
C VAL A 630 23.66 -15.66 20.51
N THR A 631 23.93 -15.30 21.77
CA THR A 631 24.82 -16.05 22.68
C THR A 631 24.07 -17.03 23.57
N ASP A 632 22.84 -16.70 23.95
CA ASP A 632 21.88 -17.67 24.47
C ASP A 632 20.65 -17.63 23.56
N ASN A 633 20.44 -18.72 22.84
CA ASN A 633 19.44 -18.81 21.80
C ASN A 633 18.18 -19.55 22.22
N TYR A 634 18.07 -20.02 23.47
CA TYR A 634 16.95 -20.87 23.88
C TYR A 634 15.98 -20.12 24.81
N GLY A 635 14.75 -19.90 24.32
CA GLY A 635 13.66 -19.26 25.07
C GLY A 635 12.54 -20.24 25.38
N GLN A 636 11.79 -19.98 26.46
CA GLN A 636 10.66 -20.82 26.87
C GLN A 636 9.47 -19.99 27.36
N TRP A 637 8.28 -20.36 26.91
CA TRP A 637 7.00 -19.76 27.30
C TRP A 637 6.14 -20.75 28.08
N ASP A 638 5.23 -20.23 28.89
CA ASP A 638 4.13 -21.03 29.42
C ASP A 638 3.12 -21.37 28.30
N ASN A 639 2.18 -22.27 28.57
CA ASN A 639 1.15 -22.64 27.59
C ASN A 639 0.33 -21.43 27.13
N ILE A 640 0.23 -21.21 25.82
CA ILE A 640 -0.47 -20.07 25.23
C ILE A 640 -1.74 -20.56 24.52
N THR A 641 -2.90 -20.33 25.14
CA THR A 641 -4.20 -20.66 24.53
C THR A 641 -4.57 -19.68 23.42
N PRO A 642 -5.40 -20.07 22.44
CA PRO A 642 -5.88 -19.21 21.36
C PRO A 642 -6.30 -17.81 21.83
N GLY A 643 -5.87 -16.77 21.11
CA GLY A 643 -6.14 -15.36 21.38
C GLY A 643 -5.43 -14.75 22.59
N ASN A 644 -4.50 -15.48 23.23
CA ASN A 644 -3.72 -14.98 24.38
C ASN A 644 -2.25 -14.85 24.04
N SER A 645 -1.53 -14.05 24.82
CA SER A 645 -0.08 -13.88 24.70
C SER A 645 0.67 -14.27 25.97
N CYS A 646 1.95 -14.59 25.82
CA CYS A 646 2.86 -14.90 26.90
C CYS A 646 4.27 -14.36 26.59
N VAL A 647 5.00 -13.97 27.63
CA VAL A 647 6.40 -13.55 27.55
C VAL A 647 7.31 -14.65 28.06
N ASN A 648 8.49 -14.86 27.47
CA ASN A 648 9.48 -15.84 27.92
C ASN A 648 10.27 -15.38 29.16
N GLY A 649 9.61 -14.76 30.14
CA GLY A 649 10.29 -14.17 31.31
C GLY A 649 10.98 -15.19 32.22
N SER A 650 10.67 -16.48 32.09
CA SER A 650 11.33 -17.56 32.84
C SER A 650 12.65 -18.03 32.22
N ASN A 651 12.82 -17.83 30.91
CA ASN A 651 14.05 -18.12 30.19
C ASN A 651 14.21 -17.21 28.95
N MET A 652 15.15 -16.28 29.07
CA MET A 652 15.37 -15.16 28.14
C MET A 652 16.39 -15.54 27.07
N PHE A 653 16.44 -14.78 25.98
CA PHE A 653 17.56 -14.86 25.03
C PHE A 653 18.66 -13.89 25.46
N THR A 654 19.91 -14.16 25.10
CA THR A 654 21.02 -13.22 25.29
C THR A 654 21.62 -12.85 23.94
N LEU A 655 21.67 -11.55 23.65
CA LEU A 655 22.24 -11.00 22.42
C LEU A 655 23.50 -10.20 22.71
N THR A 656 24.49 -10.30 21.82
CA THR A 656 25.70 -9.48 21.83
C THR A 656 25.78 -8.70 20.52
N ALA A 657 25.77 -7.37 20.60
CA ALA A 657 26.00 -6.51 19.45
C ALA A 657 27.52 -6.41 19.19
N ALA A 658 27.94 -6.55 17.94
CA ALA A 658 29.33 -6.38 17.56
C ALA A 658 29.75 -4.91 17.77
N PRO A 659 31.01 -4.63 18.17
CA PRO A 659 31.49 -3.26 18.33
C PRO A 659 31.47 -2.43 17.05
N ASP A 660 31.50 -3.09 15.89
CA ASP A 660 31.42 -2.51 14.55
C ASP A 660 29.99 -2.54 13.96
N CYS A 661 28.97 -2.82 14.78
CA CYS A 661 27.58 -2.66 14.37
C CYS A 661 27.19 -1.16 14.37
N PRO A 662 26.63 -0.61 13.28
CA PRO A 662 26.10 0.74 13.29
C PRO A 662 24.90 0.89 14.26
N PRO A 663 24.76 2.00 15.00
CA PRO A 663 23.51 2.35 15.67
C PRO A 663 22.33 2.44 14.68
N GLY A 664 21.15 2.01 15.13
CA GLY A 664 19.96 1.88 14.30
C GLY A 664 19.93 0.67 13.36
N TRP A 665 20.96 -0.20 13.38
CA TRP A 665 20.99 -1.37 12.52
C TRP A 665 19.88 -2.36 12.92
N THR A 666 18.90 -2.54 12.04
CA THR A 666 17.80 -3.49 12.23
C THR A 666 18.16 -4.85 11.65
N VAL A 667 18.10 -5.88 12.49
CA VAL A 667 18.34 -7.28 12.11
C VAL A 667 17.02 -8.04 12.21
N PRO A 668 16.53 -8.67 11.11
CA PRO A 668 15.36 -9.54 11.15
C PRO A 668 15.75 -10.89 11.76
N LEU A 669 15.74 -10.97 13.10
CA LEU A 669 16.04 -12.21 13.81
C LEU A 669 14.99 -13.26 13.49
N GLN A 670 15.43 -14.50 13.27
CA GLN A 670 14.57 -15.64 13.03
C GLN A 670 14.30 -16.36 14.36
N LEU A 671 13.08 -16.32 14.84
CA LEU A 671 12.65 -17.07 16.02
C LEU A 671 11.95 -18.35 15.56
N ILE A 672 12.64 -19.48 15.67
CA ILE A 672 12.06 -20.79 15.41
C ILE A 672 11.28 -21.22 16.66
N VAL A 673 9.97 -21.05 16.64
CA VAL A 673 9.05 -21.47 17.70
C VAL A 673 8.75 -22.96 17.53
N ASN A 674 8.79 -23.72 18.62
CA ASN A 674 8.46 -25.15 18.67
C ASN A 674 7.46 -25.39 19.81
N ALA A 675 6.33 -26.03 19.51
CA ALA A 675 5.31 -26.40 20.48
C ALA A 675 4.73 -27.78 20.13
N ASN A 676 5.11 -28.83 20.87
CA ASN A 676 4.79 -30.23 20.53
C ASN A 676 5.15 -30.58 19.06
N SER A 677 4.16 -30.74 18.18
CA SER A 677 4.31 -31.02 16.74
C SER A 677 4.41 -29.75 15.87
N TYR A 678 4.04 -28.59 16.41
CA TYR A 678 4.13 -27.31 15.71
C TYR A 678 5.57 -26.79 15.70
N ALA A 679 6.02 -26.34 14.53
CA ALA A 679 7.26 -25.59 14.37
C ALA A 679 7.06 -24.51 13.30
N ASP A 680 7.45 -23.27 13.61
CA ASP A 680 7.32 -22.15 12.70
C ASP A 680 8.43 -21.12 12.93
N THR A 681 8.71 -20.28 11.94
CA THR A 681 9.73 -19.24 12.03
C THR A 681 9.08 -17.86 11.98
N VAL A 682 9.14 -17.16 13.10
CA VAL A 682 8.64 -15.79 13.23
C VAL A 682 9.79 -14.80 13.10
N ILE A 683 9.57 -13.68 12.41
CA ILE A 683 10.58 -12.62 12.29
C ILE A 683 10.43 -11.62 13.44
N VAL A 684 11.53 -11.38 14.17
CA VAL A 684 11.64 -10.33 15.18
C VAL A 684 12.62 -9.27 14.66
N ASN A 685 12.10 -8.14 14.18
CA ASN A 685 12.91 -7.02 13.72
C ASN A 685 13.57 -6.32 14.92
N PHE A 686 14.82 -6.68 15.22
CA PHE A 686 15.56 -6.17 16.37
C PHE A 686 16.49 -5.03 15.96
N THR A 687 16.36 -3.86 16.60
CA THR A 687 17.23 -2.71 16.32
C THR A 687 18.36 -2.59 17.35
N VAL A 688 19.61 -2.52 16.87
CA VAL A 688 20.81 -2.30 17.69
C VAL A 688 21.06 -0.80 17.84
N GLY A 689 21.21 -0.31 19.07
CA GLY A 689 21.44 1.10 19.38
C GLY A 689 20.29 2.02 18.99
N GLU A 690 20.52 3.33 19.13
CA GLU A 690 19.62 4.38 18.65
C GLU A 690 20.39 5.28 17.69
N VAL A 691 19.75 5.68 16.58
CA VAL A 691 20.34 6.60 15.61
C VAL A 691 20.39 8.01 16.22
N THR A 692 21.57 8.62 16.20
CA THR A 692 21.80 10.00 16.65
C THR A 692 22.01 10.95 15.46
N ASP A 693 22.43 12.20 15.71
CA ASP A 693 22.84 13.13 14.68
C ASP A 693 24.31 12.98 14.25
N GLU A 694 25.03 11.99 14.80
CA GLU A 694 26.39 11.58 14.39
C GLU A 694 26.38 10.26 13.56
N ASP A 695 25.19 9.77 13.20
CA ASP A 695 24.93 8.56 12.42
C ASP A 695 24.27 8.93 11.07
N PRO A 696 24.40 8.10 10.02
CA PRO A 696 23.81 8.39 8.72
C PRO A 696 22.29 8.20 8.71
N ALA A 697 21.59 8.99 7.90
CA ALA A 697 20.17 8.81 7.64
C ALA A 697 19.93 7.67 6.64
N GLY A 698 18.78 7.00 6.79
CA GLY A 698 18.44 5.79 6.05
C GLY A 698 18.90 4.50 6.78
N PRO A 699 19.06 3.37 6.08
CA PRO A 699 18.86 3.24 4.64
C PRO A 699 17.40 3.41 4.23
N ASP A 700 17.19 3.77 2.96
CA ASP A 700 15.90 3.56 2.30
C ASP A 700 15.70 2.09 1.90
N ALA A 701 14.58 1.72 1.29
CA ALA A 701 14.27 0.31 1.01
C ALA A 701 15.23 -0.30 -0.04
N TYR A 702 15.72 0.50 -0.99
CA TYR A 702 16.72 0.10 -1.97
C TYR A 702 18.12 -0.06 -1.37
N GLY A 703 18.48 0.76 -0.36
CA GLY A 703 19.70 0.63 0.42
C GLY A 703 20.61 1.87 0.46
N TYR A 704 20.21 3.00 -0.14
CA TYR A 704 20.95 4.25 -0.03
C TYR A 704 20.91 4.79 1.40
N ARG A 705 22.01 5.42 1.83
CA ARG A 705 22.14 6.18 3.08
C ARG A 705 22.68 7.56 2.81
N CYS A 706 22.48 8.50 3.72
CA CYS A 706 23.10 9.82 3.69
C CYS A 706 24.06 9.98 4.88
N PHE A 707 25.35 10.08 4.59
CA PHE A 707 26.40 10.37 5.58
C PHE A 707 26.71 11.86 5.63
N ASP A 708 26.73 12.44 6.82
CA ASP A 708 27.26 13.77 7.08
C ASP A 708 28.78 13.72 7.25
N SER A 709 29.47 14.79 6.87
CA SER A 709 30.89 15.01 7.15
C SER A 709 31.29 14.93 8.63
N ARG A 710 30.31 14.97 9.54
CA ARG A 710 30.46 14.84 10.99
C ARG A 710 30.26 13.41 11.50
N ASP A 711 29.89 12.45 10.64
CA ASP A 711 29.68 11.05 11.00
C ASP A 711 31.03 10.32 11.11
N LEU A 712 31.87 10.75 12.05
CA LEU A 712 33.30 10.39 12.12
C LEU A 712 33.58 8.89 12.29
N MET A 713 32.55 8.11 12.65
CA MET A 713 32.62 6.67 12.82
C MET A 713 32.39 5.89 11.53
N TYR A 714 32.19 6.55 10.38
CA TYR A 714 31.89 5.88 9.12
C TYR A 714 32.92 6.23 8.05
N ALA A 715 33.44 5.23 7.33
CA ALA A 715 34.42 5.46 6.27
C ALA A 715 33.84 6.27 5.09
N GLN A 716 32.52 6.19 4.91
CA GLN A 716 31.77 6.89 3.87
C GLN A 716 31.52 8.37 4.21
N ALA A 717 31.78 8.82 5.44
CA ALA A 717 31.61 10.23 5.81
C ALA A 717 32.47 11.12 4.88
N PRO A 718 31.85 12.08 4.15
CA PRO A 718 32.59 12.93 3.23
C PRO A 718 33.47 13.93 3.98
N THR A 719 34.51 14.43 3.32
CA THR A 719 35.19 15.65 3.78
C THR A 719 34.62 16.85 3.03
N TYR A 720 34.31 17.92 3.75
CA TYR A 720 34.00 19.20 3.10
C TYR A 720 35.25 19.75 2.40
N ASP A 721 35.22 19.77 1.06
CA ASP A 721 36.27 20.23 0.16
C ASP A 721 35.62 20.97 -1.03
N TRP A 722 35.25 22.22 -0.79
CA TRP A 722 34.48 23.05 -1.73
C TRP A 722 35.15 23.19 -3.11
N ILE A 723 34.38 22.93 -4.17
CA ILE A 723 34.83 23.12 -5.56
C ILE A 723 34.20 24.39 -6.13
N GLU A 724 35.01 25.40 -6.41
CA GLU A 724 34.54 26.64 -7.05
C GLU A 724 34.35 26.45 -8.57
N ALA A 725 33.32 25.70 -8.98
CA ALA A 725 33.03 25.33 -10.38
C ALA A 725 32.95 26.54 -11.30
N SER A 726 32.40 27.66 -10.83
CA SER A 726 32.24 28.92 -11.56
C SER A 726 33.56 29.51 -12.09
N THR A 727 34.69 29.14 -11.50
CA THR A 727 36.04 29.60 -11.87
C THR A 727 36.87 28.57 -12.62
N GLN A 728 36.37 27.34 -12.79
CA GLN A 728 37.14 26.25 -13.39
C GLN A 728 37.27 26.40 -14.91
N PRO A 729 38.43 26.05 -15.50
CA PRO A 729 38.58 25.98 -16.94
C PRO A 729 37.60 24.97 -17.56
N GLY A 730 36.83 25.40 -18.56
CA GLY A 730 35.88 24.55 -19.27
C GLY A 730 34.49 24.42 -18.63
N GLN A 731 34.24 25.11 -17.51
CA GLN A 731 32.88 25.22 -16.94
C GLN A 731 31.91 25.91 -17.90
N THR A 732 30.62 25.60 -17.76
CA THR A 732 29.52 26.26 -18.47
C THR A 732 28.58 26.92 -17.46
N THR A 733 28.32 28.22 -17.62
CA THR A 733 27.22 28.89 -16.93
C THR A 733 25.91 28.53 -17.61
N LEU A 734 25.00 27.91 -16.86
CA LEU A 734 23.71 27.46 -17.36
C LEU A 734 22.76 28.65 -17.52
N ASN A 735 22.03 28.67 -18.64
CA ASN A 735 21.01 29.70 -18.90
C ASN A 735 19.67 29.31 -18.27
N LEU A 736 19.59 29.48 -16.96
CA LEU A 736 18.41 29.22 -16.12
C LEU A 736 17.94 30.54 -15.50
N PRO A 737 17.40 31.50 -16.28
CA PRO A 737 16.91 32.76 -15.72
C PRO A 737 15.78 32.49 -14.74
N ASP A 738 15.88 33.06 -13.55
CA ASP A 738 14.88 32.96 -12.47
C ASP A 738 14.93 34.25 -11.65
N TYR A 739 14.31 35.31 -12.17
CA TYR A 739 14.48 36.65 -11.63
C TYR A 739 13.24 37.16 -10.87
N SER A 740 12.17 36.38 -10.82
CA SER A 740 10.93 36.76 -10.16
C SER A 740 10.07 35.54 -9.85
N SER A 741 8.99 35.74 -9.11
CA SER A 741 8.03 34.67 -8.78
C SER A 741 7.54 33.96 -10.06
N GLU A 742 7.55 32.63 -10.05
CA GLU A 742 7.08 31.81 -11.18
C GLU A 742 7.87 32.02 -12.50
N ASP A 743 9.13 32.51 -12.43
CA ASP A 743 10.06 32.65 -13.59
C ASP A 743 10.99 31.43 -13.73
N ASP A 744 10.59 30.30 -13.13
CA ASP A 744 11.41 29.11 -12.91
C ASP A 744 11.85 28.44 -14.21
N LYS A 745 13.07 27.87 -14.20
CA LYS A 745 13.62 27.23 -15.38
C LYS A 745 14.38 25.95 -15.07
N SER A 746 14.22 24.98 -15.97
CA SER A 746 15.04 23.77 -16.04
C SER A 746 15.72 23.63 -17.40
N LEU A 747 16.82 22.89 -17.42
CA LEU A 747 17.64 22.59 -18.58
C LEU A 747 18.18 21.17 -18.48
N SER A 748 17.98 20.38 -19.54
CA SER A 748 18.55 19.04 -19.64
C SER A 748 19.94 19.05 -20.29
N LEU A 749 20.83 18.24 -19.73
CA LEU A 749 22.25 18.14 -20.05
C LEU A 749 22.63 16.67 -20.21
N GLN A 750 23.54 16.38 -21.12
CA GLN A 750 24.13 15.04 -21.26
C GLN A 750 25.23 14.85 -20.21
N LEU A 751 25.28 13.68 -19.60
CA LEU A 751 26.38 13.29 -18.73
C LEU A 751 27.59 12.82 -19.57
N PRO A 752 28.81 12.97 -19.05
CA PRO A 752 30.03 12.52 -19.72
C PRO A 752 30.33 11.03 -19.48
N PHE A 753 29.54 10.36 -18.64
CA PHE A 753 29.59 8.94 -18.29
C PHE A 753 28.18 8.45 -17.94
N ASP A 754 27.96 7.14 -17.99
CA ASP A 754 26.72 6.53 -17.52
C ASP A 754 26.71 6.56 -15.99
N PHE A 755 25.62 7.02 -15.39
CA PHE A 755 25.44 7.09 -13.95
C PHE A 755 24.30 6.18 -13.52
N ARG A 756 24.61 5.17 -12.71
CA ARG A 756 23.62 4.24 -12.17
C ARG A 756 22.99 4.82 -10.90
N TYR A 757 21.66 4.85 -10.84
CA TYR A 757 20.90 5.45 -9.74
C TYR A 757 19.59 4.68 -9.50
N TYR A 758 19.43 4.15 -8.27
CA TYR A 758 18.37 3.21 -7.89
C TYR A 758 18.31 1.96 -8.79
N GLY A 759 19.44 1.59 -9.38
CA GLY A 759 19.51 0.42 -10.24
C GLY A 759 19.08 0.64 -11.70
N GLU A 760 18.92 1.89 -12.13
CA GLU A 760 18.75 2.27 -13.54
C GLU A 760 19.96 3.09 -14.01
N ASP A 761 20.38 2.92 -15.27
CA ASP A 761 21.52 3.64 -15.84
C ASP A 761 21.04 4.87 -16.62
N TYR A 762 21.66 6.02 -16.35
CA TYR A 762 21.30 7.31 -16.94
C TYR A 762 22.49 7.96 -17.64
N ASP A 763 22.24 8.56 -18.81
CA ASP A 763 23.23 9.28 -19.63
C ASP A 763 22.99 10.79 -19.66
N SER A 764 22.02 11.28 -18.89
CA SER A 764 21.57 12.67 -18.90
C SER A 764 20.95 13.07 -17.56
N ILE A 765 20.90 14.38 -17.32
CA ILE A 765 20.26 14.98 -16.15
C ILE A 765 19.45 16.20 -16.56
N THR A 766 18.45 16.54 -15.77
CA THR A 766 17.75 17.83 -15.81
C THR A 766 18.18 18.65 -14.60
N VAL A 767 18.63 19.89 -14.82
CA VAL A 767 19.04 20.83 -13.76
C VAL A 767 18.03 21.96 -13.66
N CYS A 768 17.55 22.25 -12.45
CA CYS A 768 16.58 23.32 -12.19
C CYS A 768 17.21 24.51 -11.45
N SER A 769 16.69 25.73 -11.69
CA SER A 769 17.06 26.92 -10.91
C SER A 769 16.83 26.75 -9.40
N ASN A 770 15.84 25.93 -9.04
CA ASN A 770 15.34 25.68 -7.70
C ASN A 770 16.10 24.60 -6.92
N GLY A 771 17.40 24.42 -7.19
CA GLY A 771 18.33 23.65 -6.34
C GLY A 771 18.17 22.13 -6.34
N TRP A 772 17.54 21.57 -7.38
CA TRP A 772 17.44 20.13 -7.61
C TRP A 772 17.90 19.73 -9.00
N ILE A 773 18.28 18.46 -9.15
CA ILE A 773 18.40 17.77 -10.43
C ILE A 773 17.48 16.54 -10.50
N SER A 774 17.22 16.06 -11.70
CA SER A 774 16.59 14.77 -11.95
C SER A 774 17.45 13.97 -12.92
N MET A 775 17.56 12.65 -12.71
CA MET A 775 18.27 11.75 -13.63
C MET A 775 17.51 11.52 -14.95
N ARG A 776 16.28 12.03 -15.09
CA ARG A 776 15.50 11.93 -16.33
C ARG A 776 15.49 13.24 -17.11
N ASP A 777 15.45 13.13 -18.44
CA ASP A 777 15.25 14.27 -19.36
C ASP A 777 13.79 14.78 -19.26
N ARG A 778 13.63 15.92 -18.58
CA ARG A 778 12.36 16.55 -18.19
C ARG A 778 12.51 18.08 -18.03
N ASP A 779 13.10 18.77 -19.00
CA ASP A 779 13.31 20.24 -18.94
C ASP A 779 12.02 21.09 -18.81
N ASN A 780 10.85 20.46 -18.99
CA ASN A 780 9.53 21.06 -18.78
C ASN A 780 9.11 21.09 -17.31
N TYR A 781 9.72 20.29 -16.43
CA TYR A 781 9.49 20.30 -14.99
C TYR A 781 10.22 21.47 -14.35
N ILE A 782 9.49 22.36 -13.72
CA ILE A 782 10.01 23.59 -13.09
C ILE A 782 9.46 23.74 -11.66
N ASN A 783 9.45 22.64 -10.92
CA ASN A 783 8.90 22.58 -9.57
C ASN A 783 9.71 23.46 -8.62
N PHE A 784 9.22 24.68 -8.39
CA PHE A 784 9.78 25.64 -7.42
C PHE A 784 9.30 25.37 -6.00
N ARG A 785 8.02 25.01 -5.87
CA ARG A 785 7.44 24.59 -4.59
C ARG A 785 7.94 23.19 -4.26
N ASN A 786 8.58 23.06 -3.10
CA ASN A 786 9.13 21.81 -2.60
C ASN A 786 8.11 20.97 -1.84
N TRP A 787 8.39 19.67 -1.78
CA TRP A 787 7.54 18.65 -1.19
C TRP A 787 8.37 17.63 -0.42
N ASN A 788 7.69 16.71 0.28
CA ASN A 788 8.36 15.62 1.00
C ASN A 788 9.06 14.65 0.04
N ILE A 789 10.13 14.01 0.51
CA ILE A 789 10.82 12.89 -0.14
C ILE A 789 10.67 11.63 0.74
N PRO A 790 10.36 10.45 0.16
CA PRO A 790 9.69 10.32 -1.13
C PRO A 790 8.31 11.00 -1.12
N GLY A 791 7.76 11.34 -2.28
CA GLY A 791 6.43 11.97 -2.37
C GLY A 791 5.86 12.04 -3.77
N ALA A 792 4.55 12.22 -3.89
CA ALA A 792 3.83 12.20 -5.17
C ALA A 792 4.11 13.42 -6.08
N GLN A 793 4.93 14.38 -5.63
CA GLN A 793 5.23 15.61 -6.37
C GLN A 793 6.72 15.87 -6.49
N GLY A 794 7.08 16.46 -7.62
CA GLY A 794 8.48 16.65 -8.03
C GLY A 794 8.71 15.91 -9.35
N PRO A 795 9.81 16.19 -10.07
CA PRO A 795 10.30 15.30 -11.11
C PRO A 795 10.67 13.91 -10.56
N PRO A 796 10.45 12.83 -11.32
CA PRO A 796 10.92 11.50 -10.95
C PRO A 796 12.45 11.44 -10.90
N ALA A 797 13.01 10.50 -10.14
CA ALA A 797 14.46 10.29 -10.00
C ALA A 797 15.19 11.56 -9.55
N MET A 798 14.62 12.24 -8.55
CA MET A 798 15.08 13.53 -8.06
C MET A 798 16.28 13.37 -7.13
N ILE A 799 17.22 14.32 -7.25
CA ILE A 799 18.29 14.59 -6.30
C ILE A 799 18.18 16.07 -5.92
N ALA A 800 17.79 16.34 -4.67
CA ALA A 800 17.50 17.67 -4.14
C ALA A 800 18.58 18.08 -3.14
N ALA A 801 19.52 18.94 -3.54
CA ALA A 801 20.53 19.48 -2.62
C ALA A 801 20.01 20.66 -1.79
N PHE A 802 19.12 21.46 -2.37
CA PHE A 802 18.39 22.53 -1.69
C PHE A 802 17.15 22.85 -2.51
N TRP A 803 16.12 22.00 -2.46
CA TRP A 803 14.91 22.24 -3.22
C TRP A 803 14.01 23.24 -2.50
N ASP A 804 13.90 24.44 -3.08
CA ASP A 804 13.05 25.55 -2.64
C ASP A 804 12.84 26.53 -3.81
N ASP A 805 11.96 27.54 -3.68
CA ASP A 805 11.76 28.62 -4.64
C ASP A 805 12.97 29.58 -4.57
N LEU A 806 14.00 29.33 -5.39
CA LEU A 806 15.26 30.07 -5.41
C LEU A 806 15.28 31.13 -6.52
N ARG A 807 15.79 32.32 -6.19
CA ARG A 807 15.89 33.44 -7.12
C ARG A 807 17.32 33.87 -7.40
N MET A 808 17.49 34.38 -8.62
CA MET A 808 18.75 34.84 -9.20
C MET A 808 18.76 36.35 -9.50
N ASP A 809 17.83 37.14 -8.94
CA ASP A 809 17.72 38.60 -9.16
C ASP A 809 18.79 39.45 -8.45
N TYR A 810 19.80 38.81 -7.85
CA TYR A 810 20.89 39.46 -7.12
C TYR A 810 22.22 39.43 -7.88
N SER A 811 23.06 40.44 -7.63
CA SER A 811 24.36 40.54 -8.29
C SER A 811 25.26 39.38 -7.89
N GLY A 812 25.67 38.58 -8.88
CA GLY A 812 26.58 37.44 -8.69
C GLY A 812 25.88 36.09 -8.60
N SER A 813 24.55 36.05 -8.67
CA SER A 813 23.78 34.81 -8.75
C SER A 813 24.02 34.10 -10.09
N SER A 814 24.37 32.82 -10.05
CA SER A 814 24.67 32.02 -11.25
C SER A 814 24.59 30.52 -10.95
N ILE A 815 24.36 29.71 -11.99
CA ILE A 815 24.37 28.25 -11.90
C ILE A 815 25.39 27.72 -12.90
N HIS A 816 26.25 26.81 -12.47
CA HIS A 816 27.37 26.33 -13.26
C HIS A 816 27.40 24.81 -13.35
N TYR A 817 27.80 24.30 -14.51
CA TYR A 817 28.06 22.89 -14.77
C TYR A 817 29.52 22.72 -15.17
N TRP A 818 30.23 21.78 -14.55
CA TRP A 818 31.63 21.49 -14.85
C TRP A 818 31.91 20.00 -14.78
N TYR A 819 32.57 19.46 -15.81
CA TYR A 819 33.09 18.10 -15.80
C TYR A 819 34.59 18.10 -15.49
N ASP A 820 34.93 17.59 -14.31
CA ASP A 820 36.31 17.38 -13.87
C ASP A 820 36.83 16.06 -14.45
N SER A 821 37.23 16.09 -15.72
CA SER A 821 37.76 14.92 -16.43
C SER A 821 39.00 14.30 -15.78
N ALA A 822 39.72 15.03 -14.92
CA ALA A 822 40.91 14.49 -14.24
C ALA A 822 40.54 13.61 -13.05
N ASN A 823 39.41 13.88 -12.39
CA ASN A 823 38.92 13.13 -11.23
C ASN A 823 37.60 12.40 -11.51
N HIS A 824 37.20 12.26 -12.77
CA HIS A 824 36.01 11.49 -13.17
C HIS A 824 34.73 11.85 -12.40
N ARG A 825 34.45 13.16 -12.30
CA ARG A 825 33.26 13.66 -11.58
C ARG A 825 32.64 14.87 -12.26
N VAL A 826 31.34 15.02 -12.11
CA VAL A 826 30.56 16.19 -12.55
C VAL A 826 30.21 17.04 -11.34
N VAL A 827 30.33 18.36 -11.45
CA VAL A 827 30.00 19.33 -10.41
C VAL A 827 28.95 20.31 -10.94
N ILE A 828 27.87 20.48 -10.19
CA ILE A 828 26.81 21.44 -10.47
C ILE A 828 26.71 22.41 -9.28
N GLU A 829 27.01 23.69 -9.51
CA GLU A 829 27.08 24.72 -8.47
C GLU A 829 25.91 25.71 -8.63
N TRP A 830 25.15 25.93 -7.56
CA TRP A 830 24.23 27.06 -7.41
C TRP A 830 24.91 28.11 -6.55
N LYS A 831 25.27 29.25 -7.15
CA LYS A 831 26.08 30.28 -6.54
C LYS A 831 25.29 31.52 -6.19
N HIS A 832 25.25 31.88 -4.91
CA HIS A 832 24.68 33.14 -4.43
C HIS A 832 23.18 33.31 -4.76
N LEU A 833 22.40 32.23 -4.63
CA LEU A 833 20.94 32.25 -4.82
C LEU A 833 20.26 32.61 -3.49
N LYS A 834 19.00 33.00 -3.54
CA LYS A 834 18.22 33.33 -2.34
C LYS A 834 16.81 32.77 -2.47
N THR A 835 16.25 32.25 -1.37
CA THR A 835 14.86 31.80 -1.33
C THR A 835 13.88 32.96 -1.49
N ALA A 836 12.76 32.73 -2.15
CA ALA A 836 11.74 33.72 -2.47
C ALA A 836 11.20 34.45 -1.24
N TYR A 837 11.01 33.74 -0.12
CA TYR A 837 10.46 34.30 1.12
C TYR A 837 11.43 34.25 2.32
N GLY A 838 12.74 34.15 2.07
CA GLY A 838 13.78 34.15 3.12
C GLY A 838 14.75 35.33 3.09
N TYR A 839 15.87 35.16 3.81
CA TYR A 839 16.99 36.11 3.89
C TYR A 839 18.33 35.37 3.85
N GLY A 840 19.38 36.07 3.44
CA GLY A 840 20.70 35.46 3.21
C GLY A 840 20.86 34.91 1.80
N TYR A 841 22.05 34.39 1.51
CA TYR A 841 22.39 33.77 0.23
C TYR A 841 22.81 32.32 0.49
N ASN A 842 22.42 31.45 -0.44
CA ASN A 842 22.77 30.05 -0.51
C ASN A 842 23.79 29.84 -1.62
N THR A 843 24.84 29.09 -1.30
CA THR A 843 25.86 28.66 -2.25
C THR A 843 26.19 27.20 -1.94
N PHE A 844 25.81 26.30 -2.85
CA PHE A 844 25.90 24.86 -2.65
C PHE A 844 26.15 24.14 -3.99
N GLU A 845 26.58 22.89 -3.92
CA GLU A 845 26.86 22.08 -5.11
C GLU A 845 26.42 20.62 -4.97
N ILE A 846 26.17 19.99 -6.11
CA ILE A 846 26.04 18.54 -6.27
C ILE A 846 27.25 18.02 -7.04
N ILE A 847 27.84 16.93 -6.56
CA ILE A 847 28.92 16.22 -7.20
C ILE A 847 28.47 14.79 -7.49
N LEU A 848 28.55 14.40 -8.77
CA LEU A 848 28.29 13.04 -9.22
C LEU A 848 29.62 12.37 -9.55
N TYR A 849 29.92 11.26 -8.89
CA TYR A 849 31.13 10.47 -9.14
C TYR A 849 30.85 9.37 -10.17
N ASP A 850 31.72 9.24 -11.17
CA ASP A 850 31.63 8.21 -12.21
C ASP A 850 31.66 6.81 -11.56
N PRO A 851 30.58 6.01 -11.63
CA PRO A 851 30.53 4.69 -10.99
C PRO A 851 31.56 3.71 -11.56
N ALA A 852 32.03 3.92 -12.80
CA ALA A 852 33.08 3.09 -13.38
C ALA A 852 34.47 3.36 -12.76
N TYR A 853 34.67 4.54 -12.18
CA TYR A 853 35.91 4.93 -11.51
C TYR A 853 35.82 4.82 -9.98
N TYR A 854 34.65 5.12 -9.41
CA TYR A 854 34.32 5.04 -7.98
C TYR A 854 33.24 3.97 -7.76
N PRO A 855 33.60 2.67 -7.83
CA PRO A 855 32.61 1.60 -7.73
C PRO A 855 32.07 1.47 -6.29
N THR A 856 30.77 1.26 -6.18
CA THR A 856 30.06 0.87 -4.95
C THR A 856 29.66 -0.61 -5.03
N SER A 857 29.19 -1.18 -3.91
CA SER A 857 28.76 -2.59 -3.87
C SER A 857 27.57 -2.91 -4.79
N THR A 858 26.67 -1.96 -5.05
CA THR A 858 25.52 -2.13 -5.96
C THR A 858 25.80 -1.64 -7.38
N GLY A 859 26.93 -0.96 -7.58
CA GLY A 859 27.29 -0.29 -8.84
C GLY A 859 26.61 1.07 -9.04
N ASP A 860 25.78 1.50 -8.08
CA ASP A 860 25.19 2.84 -8.03
C ASP A 860 26.25 3.93 -7.82
N GLY A 861 26.05 5.10 -8.41
CA GLY A 861 26.99 6.21 -8.29
C GLY A 861 26.90 6.93 -6.95
N GLU A 862 28.05 7.36 -6.44
CA GLU A 862 28.10 8.19 -5.24
C GLU A 862 27.72 9.64 -5.56
N ILE A 863 26.88 10.23 -4.70
CA ILE A 863 26.39 11.60 -4.83
C ILE A 863 26.85 12.40 -3.62
N VAL A 864 27.46 13.56 -3.80
CA VAL A 864 27.86 14.44 -2.69
C VAL A 864 27.22 15.81 -2.82
N PHE A 865 26.64 16.31 -1.73
CA PHE A 865 26.23 17.70 -1.59
C PHE A 865 27.25 18.45 -0.74
N GLN A 866 27.60 19.68 -1.11
CA GLN A 866 28.41 20.56 -0.25
C GLN A 866 27.77 21.93 -0.09
N TYR A 867 27.88 22.50 1.11
CA TYR A 867 27.27 23.78 1.45
C TYR A 867 28.33 24.81 1.83
N GLN A 868 28.68 25.73 0.92
CA GLN A 868 29.51 26.88 1.27
C GLN A 868 28.73 27.93 2.08
N GLN A 869 27.45 28.11 1.73
CA GLN A 869 26.51 28.97 2.46
C GLN A 869 25.14 28.29 2.52
N PHE A 870 24.62 28.08 3.73
CA PHE A 870 23.34 27.41 3.98
C PHE A 870 22.38 28.27 4.82
N ARG A 871 21.26 28.69 4.25
CA ARG A 871 20.27 29.61 4.83
C ARG A 871 18.87 29.08 4.58
N ASN A 872 18.44 28.17 5.45
CA ASN A 872 17.11 27.56 5.40
C ASN A 872 16.12 28.30 6.33
N TYR A 873 15.53 29.41 5.85
CA TYR A 873 14.67 30.28 6.67
C TYR A 873 13.25 30.49 6.11
N ASP A 874 12.86 29.78 5.04
CA ASP A 874 11.55 29.95 4.41
C ASP A 874 10.42 29.24 5.18
N SER A 875 10.18 29.68 6.41
CA SER A 875 9.10 29.15 7.26
C SER A 875 7.69 29.30 6.66
N SER A 876 7.51 30.20 5.70
CA SER A 876 6.22 30.43 5.02
C SER A 876 5.86 29.33 4.04
N GLU A 877 6.86 28.69 3.43
CA GLU A 877 6.70 27.72 2.35
C GLU A 877 7.35 26.36 2.68
N ASN A 878 7.32 25.96 3.95
CA ASN A 878 7.83 24.66 4.43
C ASN A 878 9.36 24.47 4.30
N TYR A 879 10.14 25.55 4.32
CA TYR A 879 11.61 25.48 4.27
C TYR A 879 12.10 24.72 3.01
N CYS A 880 13.39 24.43 2.87
CA CYS A 880 13.86 23.60 1.76
C CYS A 880 13.62 22.08 2.00
N THR A 881 13.59 21.32 0.90
CA THR A 881 13.71 19.85 0.90
C THR A 881 15.13 19.44 0.50
N ILE A 882 15.71 18.47 1.22
CA ILE A 882 17.00 17.88 0.90
C ILE A 882 16.90 16.36 0.98
N GLY A 883 17.37 15.67 -0.06
CA GLY A 883 17.32 14.22 -0.16
C GLY A 883 17.39 13.71 -1.60
N ILE A 884 17.21 12.41 -1.75
CA ILE A 884 17.18 11.69 -3.04
C ILE A 884 15.98 10.74 -3.07
N GLU A 885 15.40 10.51 -4.25
CA GLU A 885 14.31 9.53 -4.46
C GLU A 885 14.42 8.78 -5.80
N ASN A 886 13.83 7.59 -5.84
CA ASN A 886 13.77 6.74 -7.03
C ASN A 886 12.88 7.33 -8.14
N TRP A 887 12.83 6.67 -9.31
CA TRP A 887 12.03 7.16 -10.44
C TRP A 887 10.52 6.99 -10.28
N GLN A 888 10.07 6.10 -9.38
CA GLN A 888 8.65 5.91 -9.08
C GLN A 888 8.16 6.86 -7.99
N GLN A 889 9.10 7.53 -7.31
CA GLN A 889 8.86 8.41 -6.15
C GLN A 889 8.21 7.67 -4.97
N SER A 890 8.48 6.37 -4.87
CA SER A 890 7.99 5.47 -3.81
C SER A 890 9.03 5.19 -2.72
N ASP A 891 10.31 5.44 -3.01
CA ASP A 891 11.43 5.17 -2.10
C ASP A 891 12.47 6.29 -2.19
N GLY A 892 13.17 6.57 -1.09
CA GLY A 892 14.12 7.67 -1.04
C GLY A 892 14.72 7.97 0.34
N VAL A 893 15.91 8.56 0.33
CA VAL A 893 16.57 9.08 1.54
C VAL A 893 16.28 10.57 1.69
N LYS A 894 15.43 10.92 2.66
CA LYS A 894 15.20 12.31 3.07
C LYS A 894 16.13 12.73 4.19
N VAL A 895 16.86 13.82 3.99
CA VAL A 895 17.64 14.49 5.04
C VAL A 895 16.75 15.46 5.81
N THR A 896 16.07 16.37 5.10
CA THR A 896 15.11 17.30 5.73
C THR A 896 13.98 17.71 4.80
N TYR A 897 12.82 17.97 5.39
CA TYR A 897 11.67 18.65 4.79
C TYR A 897 10.89 19.39 5.88
N ALA A 898 10.33 20.56 5.60
CA ALA A 898 9.53 21.32 6.58
C ALA A 898 10.31 21.65 7.86
N ASN A 899 11.64 21.72 7.76
CA ASN A 899 12.60 21.87 8.86
C ASN A 899 12.52 20.75 9.92
N TYR A 900 11.99 19.60 9.53
CA TYR A 900 12.17 18.33 10.24
C TYR A 900 13.35 17.60 9.62
N TYR A 901 14.31 17.20 10.45
CA TYR A 901 15.42 16.35 10.06
C TYR A 901 15.06 14.90 10.36
N THR A 902 15.32 14.00 9.41
CA THR A 902 15.15 12.57 9.63
C THR A 902 16.16 12.10 10.68
N ALA A 903 15.86 11.01 11.42
CA ALA A 903 16.86 10.39 12.28
C ALA A 903 18.13 10.05 11.45
N GLY A 904 19.30 10.33 12.01
CA GLY A 904 20.58 10.22 11.27
C GLY A 904 20.93 11.45 10.46
N SER A 905 20.32 12.61 10.72
CA SER A 905 20.67 13.86 10.04
C SER A 905 20.87 14.98 11.04
N ALA A 906 22.11 15.44 11.15
CA ALA A 906 22.43 16.67 11.87
C ALA A 906 21.87 17.90 11.15
N VAL A 907 21.56 18.94 11.93
CA VAL A 907 21.21 20.24 11.39
C VAL A 907 22.38 20.76 10.53
N LEU A 908 22.07 21.20 9.31
CA LEU A 908 23.06 21.68 8.35
C LEU A 908 23.47 23.13 8.63
N ASP A 909 24.73 23.44 8.34
CA ASP A 909 25.33 24.78 8.42
C ASP A 909 26.40 24.95 7.32
N ASP A 910 27.01 26.13 7.25
CA ASP A 910 28.13 26.41 6.36
C ASP A 910 29.30 25.44 6.63
N GLY A 911 29.89 24.87 5.57
CA GLY A 911 31.05 23.98 5.67
C GLY A 911 30.72 22.51 5.92
N VAL A 912 29.47 22.09 5.69
CA VAL A 912 29.03 20.68 5.77
C VAL A 912 29.00 20.05 4.38
N ALA A 913 29.34 18.76 4.32
CA ALA A 913 29.13 17.92 3.14
C ALA A 913 28.26 16.70 3.50
N LEU A 914 27.42 16.27 2.56
CA LEU A 914 26.58 15.08 2.66
C LEU A 914 26.93 14.11 1.53
N LYS A 915 27.00 12.81 1.80
CA LYS A 915 27.25 11.78 0.79
C LYS A 915 26.13 10.74 0.78
N PHE A 916 25.57 10.50 -0.39
CA PHE A 916 24.65 9.41 -0.64
C PHE A 916 25.37 8.25 -1.31
N THR A 917 25.28 7.07 -0.71
CA THR A 917 25.84 5.81 -1.22
C THR A 917 25.10 4.62 -0.59
N THR A 918 25.18 3.47 -1.22
CA THR A 918 24.63 2.20 -0.72
C THR A 918 25.59 1.48 0.23
N ASP A 919 26.86 1.85 0.22
CA ASP A 919 27.91 1.21 1.02
C ASP A 919 27.91 1.73 2.46
N ILE A 920 28.32 0.88 3.41
CA ILE A 920 28.46 1.24 4.82
C ILE A 920 29.60 0.45 5.45
N ASP A 921 30.60 1.17 5.96
CA ASP A 921 31.70 0.65 6.76
C ASP A 921 31.77 1.45 8.05
N TYR A 922 31.31 0.84 9.14
CA TYR A 922 31.38 1.43 10.48
C TYR A 922 32.73 1.08 11.12
N LEU A 923 33.47 2.12 11.48
CA LEU A 923 34.82 2.04 11.98
C LEU A 923 34.81 1.65 13.45
N SER A 924 35.34 0.47 13.78
CA SER A 924 35.61 0.16 15.19
C SER A 924 36.75 1.06 15.70
N THR A 925 36.55 1.82 16.77
CA THR A 925 37.68 2.44 17.48
C THR A 925 38.45 1.34 18.20
N ALA A 926 39.51 0.82 17.58
CA ALA A 926 40.51 0.09 18.34
C ALA A 926 41.16 1.08 19.34
N PRO A 927 41.17 0.81 20.65
CA PRO A 927 41.81 1.70 21.60
C PRO A 927 43.29 1.84 21.24
N ASP A 928 43.83 3.06 21.20
CA ASP A 928 45.23 3.30 20.89
C ASP A 928 46.13 2.79 22.04
N VAL A 929 46.45 1.49 21.98
CA VAL A 929 47.33 0.82 22.94
C VAL A 929 48.51 0.19 22.21
N GLU A 930 49.72 0.67 22.50
CA GLU A 930 50.96 0.11 21.96
C GLU A 930 51.37 -1.11 22.79
N ILE A 931 51.55 -2.26 22.14
CA ILE A 931 52.11 -3.48 22.76
C ILE A 931 53.55 -3.68 22.31
N GLN A 932 54.47 -3.68 23.26
CA GLN A 932 55.88 -3.97 23.01
C GLN A 932 56.31 -5.28 23.66
N LEU A 933 56.78 -6.22 22.83
CA LEU A 933 57.43 -7.45 23.26
C LEU A 933 58.96 -7.27 23.20
N THR A 934 59.63 -7.36 24.34
CA THR A 934 61.10 -7.31 24.41
C THR A 934 61.65 -8.60 25.01
N PRO A 935 62.67 -9.23 24.40
CA PRO A 935 63.23 -10.44 24.96
C PRO A 935 63.83 -10.24 26.35
N TYR A 936 63.56 -11.16 27.26
CA TYR A 936 64.16 -11.17 28.57
C TYR A 936 65.60 -11.67 28.48
N GLY A 937 66.57 -10.76 28.57
CA GLY A 937 68.00 -11.05 28.42
C GLY A 937 68.42 -11.11 26.95
N THR A 938 68.67 -9.95 26.35
CA THR A 938 69.12 -9.83 24.97
C THR A 938 70.63 -10.12 24.81
N PRO A 939 71.05 -10.90 23.80
CA PRO A 939 70.24 -11.59 22.79
C PRO A 939 69.64 -12.91 23.32
N ILE A 940 68.43 -13.28 22.86
CA ILE A 940 67.77 -14.56 23.18
C ILE A 940 68.77 -15.70 22.96
N GLN A 941 69.08 -16.44 24.02
CA GLN A 941 69.90 -17.63 23.95
C GLN A 941 68.97 -18.85 23.94
N ILE A 942 68.71 -19.43 22.76
CA ILE A 942 67.97 -20.69 22.66
C ILE A 942 68.90 -21.83 23.10
N PRO A 943 68.62 -22.57 24.20
CA PRO A 943 69.48 -23.65 24.63
C PRO A 943 69.50 -24.79 23.61
N SER A 944 70.69 -25.29 23.27
CA SER A 944 70.84 -26.36 22.26
C SER A 944 70.21 -27.70 22.65
N SER A 945 69.79 -27.88 23.90
CA SER A 945 69.05 -29.04 24.42
C SER A 945 67.52 -28.89 24.34
N GLY A 946 67.02 -27.76 23.84
CA GLY A 946 65.66 -27.30 24.14
C GLY A 946 65.57 -26.69 25.55
N GLY A 947 64.69 -25.70 25.72
CA GLY A 947 64.47 -24.97 26.98
C GLY A 947 63.42 -23.86 26.84
N SER A 948 63.16 -23.13 27.92
CA SER A 948 62.29 -21.95 27.95
C SER A 948 63.09 -20.65 27.78
N PHE A 949 62.48 -19.64 27.19
CA PHE A 949 62.93 -18.25 27.17
C PHE A 949 61.73 -17.36 27.50
N ASP A 950 62.00 -16.18 28.05
CA ASP A 950 60.96 -15.26 28.51
C ASP A 950 60.97 -13.98 27.66
N TYR A 951 59.82 -13.33 27.55
CA TYR A 951 59.68 -11.97 27.01
C TYR A 951 59.09 -11.08 28.11
N ASN A 952 59.52 -9.83 28.16
CA ASN A 952 58.75 -8.78 28.81
C ASN A 952 57.69 -8.29 27.84
N ILE A 953 56.45 -8.22 28.31
CA ILE A 953 55.35 -7.54 27.61
C ILE A 953 55.09 -6.21 28.30
N ALA A 954 55.02 -5.13 27.52
CA ALA A 954 54.58 -3.82 27.98
C ALA A 954 53.39 -3.37 27.13
N ALA A 955 52.38 -2.79 27.78
CA ALA A 955 51.25 -2.15 27.13
C ALA A 955 51.24 -0.67 27.52
N THR A 956 51.25 0.22 26.52
CA THR A 956 51.16 1.66 26.70
C THR A 956 49.80 2.12 26.20
N ASN A 957 48.95 2.53 27.12
CA ASN A 957 47.69 3.19 26.76
C ASN A 957 47.97 4.63 26.33
N ASN A 958 47.73 4.95 25.07
CA ASN A 958 47.89 6.30 24.52
C ASN A 958 46.60 7.13 24.66
N GLU A 959 45.51 6.52 25.15
CA GLU A 959 44.24 7.19 25.38
C GLU A 959 44.21 7.96 26.72
N PRO A 960 43.39 9.04 26.81
CA PRO A 960 43.22 9.80 28.04
C PRO A 960 42.44 9.05 29.14
N THR A 961 41.77 7.95 28.79
CA THR A 961 40.94 7.12 29.68
C THR A 961 41.54 5.73 29.85
N SER A 962 41.29 5.08 30.98
CA SER A 962 41.77 3.72 31.24
C SER A 962 41.10 2.72 30.29
N GLN A 963 41.90 1.94 29.57
CA GLN A 963 41.42 0.92 28.63
C GLN A 963 41.48 -0.49 29.23
N GLY A 964 40.47 -1.31 28.95
CA GLY A 964 40.49 -2.74 29.20
C GLY A 964 40.81 -3.48 27.90
N ILE A 965 41.95 -4.16 27.82
CA ILE A 965 42.38 -4.86 26.61
C ILE A 965 42.78 -6.31 26.90
N THR A 966 42.52 -7.19 25.93
CA THR A 966 43.04 -8.57 25.93
C THR A 966 44.09 -8.67 24.83
N VAL A 967 45.32 -9.04 25.20
CA VAL A 967 46.45 -9.12 24.27
C VAL A 967 46.82 -10.57 24.03
N TRP A 968 46.79 -10.99 22.77
CA TRP A 968 47.32 -12.28 22.32
C TRP A 968 48.69 -12.04 21.66
N CYS A 969 49.70 -12.82 22.06
CA CYS A 969 51.06 -12.69 21.54
C CYS A 969 51.51 -14.01 20.94
N ASP A 970 51.60 -14.09 19.61
CA ASP A 970 52.20 -15.22 18.91
C ASP A 970 53.69 -14.96 18.68
N VAL A 971 54.54 -15.76 19.31
CA VAL A 971 55.98 -15.72 19.10
C VAL A 971 56.35 -16.81 18.09
N THR A 972 56.62 -16.43 16.85
CA THR A 972 57.19 -17.35 15.85
C THR A 972 58.70 -17.44 16.08
N LEU A 973 59.19 -18.65 16.41
CA LEU A 973 60.62 -18.91 16.54
C LEU A 973 61.25 -19.13 15.15
N PRO A 974 62.53 -18.75 14.94
CA PRO A 974 63.24 -19.00 13.69
C PRO A 974 63.37 -20.48 13.33
#